data_AF-A0A2P6NAK6-F1
#
_entry.id   AF-A0A2P6NAK6-F1
#
_cell.length_a   1.000
_cell.length_b   1.000
_cell.length_c   1.000
_cell.angle_alpha   90.00
_cell.angle_beta   90.00
_cell.angle_gamma   90.00
#
_symmetry.space_group_name_H-M   'P 1'
#
loop_
_entity.id
_entity.type
_entity.pdbx_description
1 polymer ?
#
loop_
_entity_poly.entity_id
_entity_poly.type
_entity_poly.pdbx_seq_one_letter_code
_entity_poly.pdbx_strand_id
1 'polypeptide(L)'
;MHITSTAMHHVKDRYLNRWHCLLCFSFCLNDQFYISLSHLYVLCQKTVLSLRDPGVKNGRDSLMLAMLEKRCYTDSSANDIKMQGGKLIPFLTSGNPRRENSPAGSTLEDKERRAGVGGYLLYDIYQTNNLRSKGLAKARFPGAREKFVQLPKRDAQIEKLKSGKEYDVLVIGGGASGTGAALDATTRGLKTALVERDDFAAGTSSRSTKLIHGGVRYLQKAVMQLDKGALSLVFEALHERQLFLDAAPHLTHPLPIMTPCYNYWEIPYYWVGLKLYDLLAGSQNIGWSHFLSQRESGRQFPMLAQEGLKGSVVYFDGQMDDARMNVSLALTAAAKGADVANHVEVTALLKGADGKVNGAKVRDTQTGDEWNVAAKVVINATGPFSDSIRKMDDPEVQNIILPSSGVHVMLPNYYSPNTTGLIVPKTADGRVVFMLPWQGYTIAGTTDSSVEITHNPKPHDDEVEFILEALSDYLSVQVRRQDVQAAWSGIRPLAKDPKATSTASASRDHVIDTSDSGLVTIAGGKWTTYRRMAQDVVDKAVEVGGLKDKAGPCLTKKIPMIGGEKWEPAFFTVITQNYRRQKTTRDGQVVSAKFPSDVAQHLSHSYGTRSLRVAQLAQQKYGDRLANNYPYIEAEVVYACQEEYAVNARDLISRRLRLAFLDSEVGKRVAPRVVKLMGDTLKWDEERRASELKEVLEYLEIFNAVPEVKGNVTEGRIIQE
;
A
#
# COMPACT_ATOMS: atom_id res chain seq x y z
N MET A 1 -54.34 28.47 33.02
CA MET A 1 -54.11 28.83 34.45
C MET A 1 -52.61 28.84 34.69
N HIS A 2 -52.10 29.99 35.12
CA HIS A 2 -50.72 30.24 35.53
C HIS A 2 -50.36 29.49 36.83
N ILE A 3 -49.04 29.30 37.04
CA ILE A 3 -48.23 29.40 38.29
C ILE A 3 -46.97 28.50 38.09
N THR A 4 -45.83 29.04 37.60
CA THR A 4 -44.59 29.44 38.34
C THR A 4 -43.83 28.26 38.98
N SER A 5 -42.50 28.14 39.09
CA SER A 5 -41.31 28.97 38.85
C SER A 5 -40.06 28.04 39.02
N THR A 6 -38.98 28.27 38.25
CA THR A 6 -37.52 28.27 38.60
C THR A 6 -36.96 27.28 39.66
N ALA A 7 -35.81 26.57 39.55
CA ALA A 7 -34.54 26.81 38.83
C ALA A 7 -33.60 25.54 38.79
N MET A 8 -32.75 25.47 37.75
CA MET A 8 -31.35 24.94 37.63
C MET A 8 -30.96 23.57 38.30
N HIS A 9 -30.40 22.53 37.65
CA HIS A 9 -29.06 22.42 37.05
C HIS A 9 -28.84 20.99 36.47
N HIS A 10 -28.00 20.88 35.42
CA HIS A 10 -27.26 19.71 34.89
C HIS A 10 -27.99 18.51 34.22
N VAL A 11 -27.82 18.41 32.89
CA VAL A 11 -27.13 17.36 32.09
C VAL A 11 -27.72 17.36 30.68
N LYS A 12 -26.90 17.73 29.68
CA LYS A 12 -27.25 17.70 28.25
C LYS A 12 -26.89 16.33 27.68
N ASP A 13 -27.91 15.55 27.35
CA ASP A 13 -27.81 14.40 26.45
C ASP A 13 -29.00 14.42 25.49
N ARG A 14 -28.78 14.75 24.21
CA ARG A 14 -29.73 14.51 23.10
C ARG A 14 -29.01 14.43 21.74
N TYR A 15 -28.56 13.23 21.37
CA TYR A 15 -28.39 12.83 19.97
C TYR A 15 -28.82 11.37 19.82
N LEU A 16 -30.13 11.09 19.89
CA LEU A 16 -30.64 9.73 19.60
C LEU A 16 -32.04 9.65 18.96
N ASN A 17 -32.73 10.76 18.69
CA ASN A 17 -34.11 10.73 18.16
C ASN A 17 -34.29 11.38 16.78
N ARG A 18 -33.40 11.10 15.81
CA ARG A 18 -33.66 11.45 14.39
C ARG A 18 -33.49 10.30 13.38
N TRP A 19 -33.13 9.09 13.81
CA TRP A 19 -32.90 7.96 12.91
C TRP A 19 -34.05 6.92 12.84
N HIS A 20 -35.10 7.08 13.66
CA HIS A 20 -36.21 6.11 13.71
C HIS A 20 -37.26 6.23 12.58
N CYS A 21 -37.20 7.25 11.71
CA CYS A 21 -38.22 7.43 10.66
C CYS A 21 -37.86 6.84 9.29
N LEU A 22 -36.62 6.36 9.05
CA LEU A 22 -36.20 5.84 7.73
C LEU A 22 -36.19 4.30 7.65
N LEU A 23 -36.34 3.59 8.77
CA LEU A 23 -36.31 2.13 8.85
C LEU A 23 -37.70 1.45 8.84
N CYS A 24 -38.80 2.21 8.81
CA CYS A 24 -40.16 1.65 8.82
C CYS A 24 -40.88 1.65 7.45
N PHE A 25 -40.19 1.90 6.34
CA PHE A 25 -40.79 1.86 4.99
C PHE A 25 -40.41 0.59 4.19
N SER A 26 -40.47 -0.57 4.84
CA SER A 26 -40.37 -1.86 4.15
C SER A 26 -41.19 -2.91 4.89
N PHE A 27 -42.52 -2.81 4.83
CA PHE A 27 -43.40 -3.96 4.92
C PHE A 27 -44.71 -3.66 4.19
N CYS A 28 -45.17 -4.65 3.42
CA CYS A 28 -46.32 -4.68 2.50
C CYS A 28 -46.15 -3.95 1.16
N LEU A 29 -45.95 -4.72 0.09
CA LEU A 29 -46.82 -4.72 -1.09
C LEU A 29 -46.49 -5.93 -1.97
N ASN A 30 -47.40 -6.91 -1.95
CA ASN A 30 -47.57 -7.88 -3.03
C ASN A 30 -48.27 -7.20 -4.21
N ASP A 31 -47.85 -7.58 -5.41
CA ASP A 31 -48.45 -7.41 -6.72
C ASP A 31 -48.65 -5.99 -7.32
N GLN A 32 -48.09 -5.87 -8.54
CA GLN A 32 -48.30 -4.89 -9.60
C GLN A 32 -48.14 -3.39 -9.25
N PHE A 33 -46.99 -2.78 -9.57
CA PHE A 33 -46.91 -1.43 -10.16
C PHE A 33 -45.51 -1.17 -10.76
N TYR A 34 -45.47 -0.77 -12.04
CA TYR A 34 -44.27 -0.22 -12.70
C TYR A 34 -44.10 1.25 -12.29
N ILE A 35 -42.94 1.61 -11.70
CA ILE A 35 -42.55 3.01 -11.48
C ILE A 35 -41.29 3.31 -12.29
N SER A 36 -41.37 4.31 -13.16
CA SER A 36 -40.25 4.81 -13.97
C SER A 36 -39.17 5.49 -13.12
N LEU A 37 -37.89 5.18 -13.38
CA LEU A 37 -36.69 5.72 -12.73
C LEU A 37 -36.62 7.26 -12.69
N SER A 38 -37.37 7.97 -13.55
CA SER A 38 -37.42 9.43 -13.58
C SER A 38 -38.07 10.06 -12.32
N HIS A 39 -38.95 9.34 -11.61
CA HIS A 39 -39.61 9.88 -10.42
C HIS A 39 -38.77 9.77 -9.13
N LEU A 40 -37.87 8.79 -9.02
CA LEU A 40 -36.95 8.67 -7.88
C LEU A 40 -35.87 9.77 -7.90
N TYR A 41 -35.44 10.19 -9.09
CA TYR A 41 -34.43 11.23 -9.27
C TYR A 41 -34.90 12.62 -8.81
N VAL A 42 -36.19 12.93 -9.02
CA VAL A 42 -36.80 14.21 -8.63
C VAL A 42 -37.06 14.28 -7.12
N LEU A 43 -37.35 13.16 -6.46
CA LEU A 43 -37.51 13.11 -5.01
C LEU A 43 -36.17 13.35 -4.28
N CYS A 44 -35.07 12.75 -4.75
CA CYS A 44 -33.75 12.95 -4.16
C CYS A 44 -33.23 14.39 -4.32
N GLN A 45 -33.50 15.07 -5.45
CA GLN A 45 -33.08 16.47 -5.62
C GLN A 45 -33.84 17.44 -4.69
N LYS A 46 -35.12 17.19 -4.41
CA LYS A 46 -35.89 18.05 -3.50
C LYS A 46 -35.49 17.90 -2.04
N THR A 47 -35.02 16.73 -1.60
CA THR A 47 -34.54 16.52 -0.23
C THR A 47 -33.17 17.16 0.01
N VAL A 48 -32.29 17.19 -1.01
CA VAL A 48 -30.95 17.82 -0.91
C VAL A 48 -31.02 19.35 -0.88
N LEU A 49 -32.04 19.96 -1.51
CA LEU A 49 -32.25 21.41 -1.49
C LEU A 49 -32.90 21.94 -0.20
N SER A 50 -33.46 21.07 0.65
CA SER A 50 -34.16 21.44 1.90
C SER A 50 -33.25 21.47 3.15
N LEU A 51 -31.96 21.14 3.03
CA LEU A 51 -31.03 21.02 4.16
C LEU A 51 -30.00 22.17 4.28
N ARG A 52 -30.25 23.33 3.69
CA ARG A 52 -29.42 24.54 3.89
C ARG A 52 -30.06 25.49 4.91
N ASP A 53 -29.33 25.69 6.00
CA ASP A 53 -29.58 26.68 7.07
C ASP A 53 -29.64 28.12 6.51
N PRO A 54 -30.68 28.94 6.79
CA PRO A 54 -30.81 30.29 6.25
C PRO A 54 -30.02 31.28 7.12
N GLY A 55 -28.73 31.43 6.86
CA GLY A 55 -27.88 32.20 7.77
C GLY A 55 -26.58 32.78 7.21
N VAL A 56 -26.49 33.16 5.94
CA VAL A 56 -25.38 34.01 5.46
C VAL A 56 -25.88 34.99 4.39
N LYS A 57 -26.14 36.23 4.81
CA LYS A 57 -26.17 37.39 3.92
C LYS A 57 -24.73 37.85 3.70
N ASN A 58 -24.23 37.80 2.46
CA ASN A 58 -23.31 38.80 1.92
C ASN A 58 -23.26 38.69 0.40
N GLY A 59 -23.64 39.77 -0.28
CA GLY A 59 -23.71 39.84 -1.73
C GLY A 59 -22.33 39.94 -2.37
N ARG A 60 -22.03 38.99 -3.26
CA ARG A 60 -21.04 39.13 -4.35
C ARG A 60 -21.17 38.09 -5.48
N ASP A 61 -22.27 37.33 -5.56
CA ASP A 61 -22.41 36.22 -6.51
C ASP A 61 -23.46 36.41 -7.62
N SER A 62 -23.97 37.63 -7.80
CA SER A 62 -24.94 37.93 -8.89
C SER A 62 -24.30 38.41 -10.20
N LEU A 63 -22.96 38.50 -10.30
CA LEU A 63 -22.29 38.90 -11.54
C LEU A 63 -21.65 37.74 -12.34
N MET A 64 -21.54 36.54 -11.76
CA MET A 64 -20.86 35.40 -12.41
C MET A 64 -21.80 34.42 -13.14
N LEU A 65 -23.10 34.74 -13.21
CA LEU A 65 -24.11 33.95 -13.93
C LEU A 65 -24.52 34.55 -15.28
N ALA A 66 -24.00 35.73 -15.64
CA ALA A 66 -24.29 36.41 -16.92
C ALA A 66 -23.17 36.29 -17.97
N MET A 67 -22.04 35.65 -17.66
CA MET A 67 -20.90 35.52 -18.60
C MET A 67 -20.73 34.13 -19.23
N LEU A 68 -21.62 33.17 -18.97
CA LEU A 68 -21.49 31.79 -19.49
C LEU A 68 -22.43 31.44 -20.66
N GLU A 69 -23.02 32.43 -21.34
CA GLU A 69 -23.87 32.18 -22.53
C GLU A 69 -23.38 32.80 -23.85
N LYS A 70 -22.20 33.42 -23.92
CA LYS A 70 -21.65 33.89 -25.21
C LYS A 70 -20.12 33.78 -25.29
N ARG A 71 -19.63 32.74 -25.96
CA ARG A 71 -18.76 32.80 -27.17
C ARG A 71 -17.90 31.54 -27.34
N CYS A 72 -18.01 30.96 -28.53
CA CYS A 72 -16.99 30.10 -29.14
C CYS A 72 -15.86 30.97 -29.75
N TYR A 73 -14.71 30.34 -29.97
CA TYR A 73 -13.54 30.77 -30.77
C TYR A 73 -12.78 32.02 -30.30
N THR A 74 -11.53 31.83 -29.88
CA THR A 74 -10.36 32.37 -30.61
C THR A 74 -9.06 31.74 -30.12
N ASP A 75 -8.19 31.60 -31.10
CA ASP A 75 -6.89 30.97 -31.12
C ASP A 75 -5.81 31.74 -30.32
N SER A 76 -4.70 31.03 -30.20
CA SER A 76 -3.40 31.35 -29.66
C SER A 76 -2.74 32.68 -30.11
N SER A 77 -1.81 33.10 -29.24
CA SER A 77 -0.65 34.00 -29.46
C SER A 77 -0.85 35.52 -29.39
N ALA A 78 -0.18 36.13 -28.42
CA ALA A 78 0.45 37.43 -28.55
C ALA A 78 1.58 37.59 -27.51
N ASN A 79 2.82 37.50 -27.98
CA ASN A 79 3.91 38.40 -27.57
C ASN A 79 4.92 38.46 -28.74
N ASP A 80 4.98 39.64 -29.34
CA ASP A 80 6.07 40.29 -30.07
C ASP A 80 6.95 39.49 -31.05
N ILE A 81 6.96 39.92 -32.33
CA ILE A 81 8.13 40.45 -33.06
C ILE A 81 7.71 40.96 -34.48
N LYS A 82 7.94 42.26 -34.69
CA LYS A 82 8.27 43.10 -35.88
C LYS A 82 7.82 42.77 -37.34
N MET A 83 7.45 43.87 -38.01
CA MET A 83 7.03 44.08 -39.41
C MET A 83 7.98 43.61 -40.53
N GLN A 84 7.46 43.24 -41.70
CA GLN A 84 7.42 44.05 -42.94
C GLN A 84 6.98 43.24 -44.19
N GLY A 85 5.99 43.77 -44.93
CA GLY A 85 5.89 43.76 -46.40
C GLY A 85 5.71 42.45 -47.18
N GLY A 86 4.55 42.25 -47.84
CA GLY A 86 4.47 41.37 -49.02
C GLY A 86 3.09 40.78 -49.34
N LYS A 87 2.38 41.44 -50.28
CA LYS A 87 1.20 41.06 -51.10
C LYS A 87 0.64 39.62 -51.03
N LEU A 88 -0.70 39.56 -50.89
CA LEU A 88 -1.57 38.42 -51.25
C LEU A 88 -1.73 38.26 -52.77
N ILE A 89 -1.85 37.01 -53.23
CA ILE A 89 -2.50 36.61 -54.50
C ILE A 89 -3.46 35.43 -54.17
N PRO A 90 -4.73 35.45 -54.60
CA PRO A 90 -5.70 34.39 -54.32
C PRO A 90 -5.77 33.35 -55.47
N PHE A 91 -6.09 32.09 -55.15
CA PHE A 91 -6.60 31.14 -56.14
C PHE A 91 -7.93 30.55 -55.68
N LEU A 92 -8.95 30.87 -56.47
CA LEU A 92 -10.27 30.24 -56.56
C LEU A 92 -10.19 28.94 -57.36
N THR A 93 -11.03 27.96 -57.04
CA THR A 93 -11.83 27.12 -57.97
C THR A 93 -12.73 26.23 -57.08
N SER A 94 -14.03 26.54 -56.94
CA SER A 94 -15.18 26.17 -57.79
C SER A 94 -15.49 24.66 -57.79
N GLY A 95 -16.61 24.23 -57.18
CA GLY A 95 -17.74 23.75 -58.00
C GLY A 95 -18.73 22.81 -57.29
N ASN A 96 -19.70 23.39 -56.57
CA ASN A 96 -21.18 23.24 -56.67
C ASN A 96 -21.90 21.83 -56.70
N PRO A 97 -23.24 21.74 -56.52
CA PRO A 97 -23.84 21.10 -55.34
C PRO A 97 -24.98 20.11 -55.69
N ARG A 98 -25.48 19.34 -54.71
CA ARG A 98 -26.92 18.94 -54.69
C ARG A 98 -27.45 18.93 -53.26
N ARG A 99 -28.52 19.70 -53.05
CA ARG A 99 -29.40 19.70 -51.87
C ARG A 99 -30.48 18.65 -52.09
N GLU A 100 -30.87 17.96 -51.02
CA GLU A 100 -32.27 17.63 -50.76
C GLU A 100 -32.52 17.49 -49.24
N ASN A 101 -33.40 18.37 -48.75
CA ASN A 101 -34.33 18.34 -47.61
C ASN A 101 -34.03 17.60 -46.27
N SER A 102 -34.13 18.38 -45.19
CA SER A 102 -34.09 18.07 -43.74
C SER A 102 -35.25 17.14 -43.25
N PRO A 103 -35.21 16.56 -42.02
CA PRO A 103 -35.33 17.35 -40.77
C PRO A 103 -34.44 16.89 -39.60
N ALA A 104 -34.37 17.77 -38.60
CA ALA A 104 -33.63 17.64 -37.35
C ALA A 104 -33.97 16.34 -36.58
N GLY A 105 -32.93 15.60 -36.20
CA GLY A 105 -32.99 14.52 -35.23
C GLY A 105 -31.63 14.38 -34.56
N SER A 106 -31.52 14.83 -33.30
CA SER A 106 -30.35 14.50 -32.47
C SER A 106 -30.45 13.02 -32.08
N THR A 107 -29.49 12.21 -32.52
CA THR A 107 -29.43 10.78 -32.20
C THR A 107 -28.91 10.57 -30.78
N LEU A 108 -29.28 9.44 -30.16
CA LEU A 108 -28.79 9.02 -28.83
C LEU A 108 -27.25 8.94 -28.76
N GLU A 109 -26.58 8.73 -29.90
CA GLU A 109 -25.12 8.69 -30.00
C GLU A 109 -24.42 9.99 -29.57
N ASP A 110 -25.03 11.16 -29.81
CA ASP A 110 -24.45 12.45 -29.39
C ASP A 110 -24.65 12.75 -27.90
N LYS A 111 -25.63 12.11 -27.27
CA LYS A 111 -25.83 12.16 -25.80
C LYS A 111 -24.90 11.18 -25.08
N GLU A 112 -24.62 10.02 -25.65
CA GLU A 112 -23.68 9.03 -25.09
C GLU A 112 -22.21 9.51 -25.17
N ARG A 113 -21.82 10.22 -26.24
CA ARG A 113 -20.50 10.87 -26.30
C ARG A 113 -20.28 11.93 -25.22
N ARG A 114 -21.31 12.65 -24.81
CA ARG A 114 -21.22 13.64 -23.70
C ARG A 114 -21.16 12.99 -22.32
N ALA A 115 -21.76 11.82 -22.14
CA ALA A 115 -21.69 11.07 -20.87
C ALA A 115 -20.32 10.39 -20.67
N GLY A 116 -19.72 9.82 -21.73
CA GLY A 116 -18.40 9.19 -21.67
C GLY A 116 -17.24 10.17 -21.42
N VAL A 117 -17.37 11.43 -21.89
CA VAL A 117 -16.43 12.50 -21.55
C VAL A 117 -16.57 12.92 -20.08
N GLY A 118 -17.78 12.83 -19.49
CA GLY A 118 -18.03 13.17 -18.09
C GLY A 118 -17.29 12.30 -17.08
N GLY A 119 -17.11 11.00 -17.37
CA GLY A 119 -16.36 10.09 -16.50
C GLY A 119 -14.85 10.38 -16.47
N TYR A 120 -14.27 10.68 -17.63
CA TYR A 120 -12.86 11.09 -17.74
C TYR A 120 -12.64 12.49 -17.15
N LEU A 121 -13.58 13.40 -17.39
CA LEU A 121 -13.57 14.75 -16.82
C LEU A 121 -13.74 14.74 -15.30
N LEU A 122 -14.50 13.82 -14.71
CA LEU A 122 -14.64 13.71 -13.25
C LEU A 122 -13.36 13.17 -12.58
N TYR A 123 -12.61 12.29 -13.25
CA TYR A 123 -11.29 11.86 -12.79
C TYR A 123 -10.27 13.02 -12.84
N ASP A 124 -10.27 13.78 -13.93
CA ASP A 124 -9.44 14.98 -14.09
C ASP A 124 -9.88 16.12 -13.13
N ILE A 125 -11.18 16.26 -12.87
CA ILE A 125 -11.76 17.20 -11.90
C ILE A 125 -11.44 16.79 -10.46
N TYR A 126 -11.35 15.49 -10.14
CA TYR A 126 -10.90 15.05 -8.82
C TYR A 126 -9.41 15.37 -8.61
N GLN A 127 -8.56 15.10 -9.60
CA GLN A 127 -7.16 15.52 -9.60
C GLN A 127 -7.01 17.05 -9.50
N THR A 128 -7.82 17.82 -10.25
CA THR A 128 -7.74 19.29 -10.25
C THR A 128 -8.43 19.97 -9.06
N ASN A 129 -9.43 19.36 -8.40
CA ASN A 129 -10.07 19.94 -7.22
C ASN A 129 -9.25 19.75 -5.94
N ASN A 130 -8.48 18.67 -5.83
CA ASN A 130 -7.45 18.57 -4.79
C ASN A 130 -6.31 19.59 -5.00
N LEU A 131 -6.10 20.04 -6.24
CA LEU A 131 -5.19 21.13 -6.57
C LEU A 131 -5.80 22.52 -6.37
N ARG A 132 -7.13 22.70 -6.48
CA ARG A 132 -7.81 24.01 -6.40
C ARG A 132 -8.10 24.52 -4.99
N SER A 133 -8.15 23.66 -3.97
CA SER A 133 -8.32 24.10 -2.57
C SER A 133 -7.05 24.71 -1.96
N LYS A 134 -5.90 24.51 -2.61
CA LYS A 134 -4.66 25.25 -2.39
C LYS A 134 -4.56 26.24 -3.55
N GLY A 135 -4.44 27.55 -3.32
CA GLY A 135 -4.25 28.50 -4.41
C GLY A 135 -3.11 28.07 -5.34
N LEU A 136 -3.09 28.54 -6.60
CA LEU A 136 -2.02 28.32 -7.59
C LEU A 136 -0.65 28.84 -7.07
N ALA A 137 -0.10 28.15 -6.08
CA ALA A 137 1.26 28.29 -5.65
C ALA A 137 2.09 27.53 -6.68
N LYS A 138 3.07 28.20 -7.30
CA LYS A 138 4.13 27.47 -8.02
C LYS A 138 4.68 26.44 -7.05
N ALA A 139 4.60 25.15 -7.40
CA ALA A 139 5.20 24.07 -6.64
C ALA A 139 6.68 24.42 -6.41
N ARG A 140 7.02 24.79 -5.18
CA ARG A 140 8.41 25.00 -4.76
C ARG A 140 8.93 23.63 -4.37
N PHE A 141 9.47 22.92 -5.35
CA PHE A 141 10.16 21.67 -5.09
C PHE A 141 11.39 21.94 -4.22
N PRO A 142 11.71 21.05 -3.27
CA PRO A 142 12.93 21.16 -2.49
C PRO A 142 14.13 21.22 -3.45
N GLY A 143 14.90 22.31 -3.38
CA GLY A 143 16.10 22.47 -4.19
C GLY A 143 17.16 21.46 -3.77
N ALA A 144 18.15 21.22 -4.65
CA ALA A 144 19.29 20.31 -4.41
C ALA A 144 20.14 20.63 -3.14
N ARG A 145 19.80 21.71 -2.40
CA ARG A 145 20.46 22.17 -1.17
C ARG A 145 19.67 21.89 0.11
N GLU A 146 18.49 21.25 0.07
CA GLU A 146 17.80 20.87 1.30
C GLU A 146 18.59 19.82 2.08
N LYS A 147 18.83 20.09 3.37
CA LYS A 147 19.45 19.14 4.29
C LYS A 147 18.42 18.08 4.65
N PHE A 148 18.59 16.87 4.12
CA PHE A 148 17.81 15.72 4.56
C PHE A 148 18.13 15.39 6.02
N VAL A 149 17.16 14.80 6.73
CA VAL A 149 17.43 14.19 8.03
C VAL A 149 18.49 13.11 7.83
N GLN A 150 19.62 13.28 8.50
CA GLN A 150 20.71 12.31 8.43
C GLN A 150 20.38 11.13 9.34
N LEU A 151 20.35 9.94 8.74
CA LEU A 151 20.15 8.71 9.49
C LEU A 151 21.44 8.34 10.24
N PRO A 152 21.34 7.84 11.49
CA PRO A 152 22.48 7.24 12.15
C PRO A 152 22.97 6.03 11.34
N LYS A 153 24.27 5.73 11.37
CA LYS A 153 24.80 4.52 10.72
C LYS A 153 24.40 3.28 11.53
N ARG A 154 24.15 2.14 10.87
CA ARG A 154 23.81 0.87 11.53
C ARG A 154 24.82 0.50 12.63
N ASP A 155 26.12 0.55 12.34
CA ASP A 155 27.16 0.20 13.32
C ASP A 155 27.10 1.10 14.56
N ALA A 156 26.82 2.40 14.39
CA ALA A 156 26.65 3.32 15.52
C ALA A 156 25.41 2.98 16.37
N GLN A 157 24.37 2.40 15.76
CA GLN A 157 23.20 1.90 16.48
C GLN A 157 23.55 0.63 17.27
N ILE A 158 24.32 -0.29 16.67
CA ILE A 158 24.81 -1.50 17.35
C ILE A 158 25.67 -1.14 18.56
N GLU A 159 26.60 -0.18 18.43
CA GLU A 159 27.43 0.26 19.56
C GLU A 159 26.62 0.85 20.71
N LYS A 160 25.52 1.56 20.41
CA LYS A 160 24.60 2.03 21.46
C LYS A 160 23.85 0.86 22.12
N LEU A 161 23.41 -0.13 21.36
CA LEU A 161 22.78 -1.34 21.91
C LEU A 161 23.76 -2.11 22.80
N LYS A 162 25.06 -2.13 22.46
CA LYS A 162 26.15 -2.72 23.26
C LYS A 162 26.55 -1.89 24.48
N SER A 163 26.12 -0.62 24.59
CA SER A 163 26.60 0.32 25.63
C SER A 163 26.21 -0.03 27.06
N GLY A 164 25.34 -1.03 27.27
CA GLY A 164 24.83 -1.43 28.59
C GLY A 164 23.83 -0.43 29.22
N LYS A 165 23.52 0.67 28.54
CA LYS A 165 22.51 1.63 29.03
C LYS A 165 21.11 1.05 28.89
N GLU A 166 20.39 0.96 29.99
CA GLU A 166 18.99 0.51 30.03
C GLU A 166 18.09 1.35 29.10
N TYR A 167 17.23 0.67 28.34
CA TYR A 167 16.17 1.25 27.52
C TYR A 167 14.84 1.31 28.30
N ASP A 168 13.97 2.25 27.96
CA ASP A 168 12.62 2.22 28.51
C ASP A 168 11.81 1.09 27.83
N VAL A 169 11.99 0.88 26.52
CA VAL A 169 11.30 -0.17 25.75
C VAL A 169 12.28 -0.89 24.82
N LEU A 170 12.26 -2.23 24.84
CA LEU A 170 12.89 -3.07 23.82
C LEU A 170 11.80 -3.76 22.98
N VAL A 171 11.83 -3.56 21.66
CA VAL A 171 10.93 -4.22 20.72
C VAL A 171 11.67 -5.35 19.99
N ILE A 172 11.09 -6.55 20.02
CA ILE A 172 11.59 -7.73 19.33
C ILE A 172 10.75 -7.96 18.07
N GLY A 173 11.38 -7.90 16.90
CA GLY A 173 10.75 -8.05 15.59
C GLY A 173 10.65 -6.72 14.85
N GLY A 174 11.13 -6.71 13.61
CA GLY A 174 11.18 -5.59 12.67
C GLY A 174 10.19 -5.70 11.52
N GLY A 175 9.06 -6.38 11.73
CA GLY A 175 7.88 -6.30 10.87
C GLY A 175 6.98 -5.11 11.24
N ALA A 176 5.83 -4.97 10.57
CA ALA A 176 4.99 -3.78 10.64
C ALA A 176 4.57 -3.41 12.07
N SER A 177 4.21 -4.42 12.87
CA SER A 177 3.83 -4.25 14.27
C SER A 177 4.99 -3.72 15.12
N GLY A 178 6.19 -4.28 14.95
CA GLY A 178 7.36 -3.90 15.73
C GLY A 178 7.96 -2.56 15.32
N THR A 179 8.12 -2.30 14.01
CA THR A 179 8.59 -0.99 13.53
C THR A 179 7.60 0.12 13.85
N GLY A 180 6.29 -0.19 13.79
CA GLY A 180 5.24 0.72 14.23
C GLY A 180 5.34 1.03 15.73
N ALA A 181 5.49 -0.01 16.57
CA ALA A 181 5.63 0.14 18.01
C ALA A 181 6.89 0.95 18.38
N ALA A 182 8.02 0.70 17.72
CA ALA A 182 9.25 1.45 17.95
C ALA A 182 9.10 2.93 17.56
N LEU A 183 8.45 3.22 16.43
CA LEU A 183 8.18 4.60 16.02
C LEU A 183 7.23 5.31 17.00
N ASP A 184 6.19 4.63 17.48
CA ASP A 184 5.28 5.21 18.46
C ASP A 184 5.98 5.45 19.81
N ALA A 185 6.67 4.45 20.36
CA ALA A 185 7.39 4.55 21.63
C ALA A 185 8.42 5.70 21.61
N THR A 186 9.26 5.77 20.57
CA THR A 186 10.30 6.80 20.48
C THR A 186 9.70 8.21 20.33
N THR A 187 8.55 8.35 19.65
CA THR A 187 7.91 9.66 19.45
C THR A 187 7.13 10.14 20.67
N ARG A 188 6.83 9.24 21.61
CA ARG A 188 6.33 9.57 22.95
C ARG A 188 7.45 9.99 23.93
N GLY A 189 8.71 9.97 23.49
CA GLY A 189 9.87 10.34 24.30
C GLY A 189 10.53 9.18 25.05
N LEU A 190 10.14 7.92 24.76
CA LEU A 190 10.73 6.75 25.41
C LEU A 190 12.05 6.36 24.75
N LYS A 191 13.06 6.04 25.55
CA LYS A 191 14.32 5.48 25.03
C LYS A 191 14.04 4.08 24.51
N THR A 192 14.08 3.91 23.19
CA THR A 192 13.55 2.73 22.50
C THR A 192 14.65 1.99 21.73
N ALA A 193 14.72 0.67 21.92
CA ALA A 193 15.52 -0.24 21.11
C ALA A 193 14.61 -1.13 20.26
N LEU A 194 15.03 -1.46 19.03
CA LEU A 194 14.40 -2.49 18.20
C LEU A 194 15.45 -3.41 17.61
N VAL A 195 15.23 -4.72 17.74
CA VAL A 195 16.08 -5.76 17.13
C VAL A 195 15.25 -6.68 16.23
N GLU A 196 15.80 -7.03 15.08
CA GLU A 196 15.21 -7.94 14.09
C GLU A 196 16.26 -8.97 13.68
N ARG A 197 15.92 -10.27 13.74
CA ARG A 197 16.85 -11.36 13.44
C ARG A 197 17.32 -11.34 12.00
N ASP A 198 16.40 -11.11 11.06
CA ASP A 198 16.68 -11.05 9.63
C ASP A 198 16.74 -9.57 9.21
N ASP A 199 16.20 -9.23 8.05
CA ASP A 199 16.07 -7.84 7.64
C ASP A 199 14.69 -7.27 7.99
N PHE A 200 14.57 -5.95 8.04
CA PHE A 200 13.28 -5.30 8.21
C PHE A 200 12.29 -5.81 7.14
N ALA A 201 11.10 -6.20 7.58
CA ALA A 201 10.05 -6.81 6.76
C ALA A 201 10.32 -8.23 6.22
N ALA A 202 11.41 -8.91 6.59
CA ALA A 202 11.76 -10.21 6.00
C ALA A 202 10.68 -11.31 6.18
N GLY A 203 9.90 -11.25 7.26
CA GLY A 203 8.76 -12.13 7.49
C GLY A 203 7.49 -11.76 6.70
N THR A 204 6.33 -11.94 7.32
CA THR A 204 5.00 -11.73 6.70
C THR A 204 4.80 -10.32 6.12
N SER A 205 5.46 -9.32 6.70
CA SER A 205 5.30 -7.92 6.32
C SER A 205 5.73 -7.60 4.88
N SER A 206 6.48 -8.46 4.20
CA SER A 206 6.85 -8.29 2.78
C SER A 206 6.12 -9.19 1.78
N ARG A 207 5.17 -10.00 2.29
CA ARG A 207 4.50 -11.11 1.61
C ARG A 207 2.97 -10.96 1.61
N SER A 208 2.47 -9.72 1.66
CA SER A 208 1.02 -9.44 1.66
C SER A 208 0.45 -9.30 0.23
N THR A 209 -0.87 -9.18 0.12
CA THR A 209 -1.56 -8.81 -1.14
C THR A 209 -1.27 -7.38 -1.59
N LYS A 210 -0.50 -6.61 -0.82
CA LYS A 210 -0.11 -5.22 -1.12
C LYS A 210 -1.28 -4.24 -1.11
N LEU A 211 -2.38 -4.60 -0.45
CA LEU A 211 -3.58 -3.77 -0.31
C LEU A 211 -3.75 -3.22 1.11
N ILE A 212 -4.22 -1.99 1.16
CA ILE A 212 -4.70 -1.30 2.36
C ILE A 212 -6.23 -1.33 2.29
N HIS A 213 -6.79 -2.47 2.65
CA HIS A 213 -8.23 -2.70 2.61
C HIS A 213 -8.95 -1.90 3.68
N GLY A 214 -10.05 -1.23 3.33
CA GLY A 214 -10.92 -0.62 4.33
C GLY A 214 -12.12 -1.47 4.75
N GLY A 215 -12.16 -2.77 4.41
CA GLY A 215 -13.05 -3.73 5.08
C GLY A 215 -14.45 -3.95 4.47
N VAL A 216 -14.62 -3.85 3.15
CA VAL A 216 -15.92 -4.07 2.45
C VAL A 216 -16.61 -5.38 2.87
N ARG A 217 -15.86 -6.48 3.03
CA ARG A 217 -16.42 -7.77 3.46
C ARG A 217 -16.95 -7.75 4.90
N TYR A 218 -16.36 -6.94 5.77
CA TYR A 218 -16.87 -6.72 7.13
C TYR A 218 -18.14 -5.90 7.11
N LEU A 219 -18.29 -4.95 6.18
CA LEU A 219 -19.55 -4.22 6.00
C LEU A 219 -20.69 -5.18 5.63
N GLN A 220 -20.44 -6.12 4.71
CA GLN A 220 -21.44 -7.14 4.38
C GLN A 220 -21.87 -7.92 5.63
N LYS A 221 -20.91 -8.39 6.45
CA LYS A 221 -21.21 -9.09 7.71
C LYS A 221 -21.98 -8.19 8.68
N ALA A 222 -21.55 -6.94 8.86
CA ALA A 222 -22.17 -5.97 9.76
C ALA A 222 -23.63 -5.70 9.40
N VAL A 223 -23.94 -5.55 8.11
CA VAL A 223 -25.30 -5.29 7.63
C VAL A 223 -26.15 -6.56 7.68
N MET A 224 -25.64 -7.68 7.14
CA MET A 224 -26.41 -8.92 7.04
C MET A 224 -26.65 -9.61 8.39
N GLN A 225 -25.74 -9.44 9.35
CA GLN A 225 -25.80 -10.08 10.67
C GLN A 225 -26.03 -9.09 11.82
N LEU A 226 -26.26 -7.80 11.52
CA LEU A 226 -26.39 -6.73 12.52
C LEU A 226 -25.23 -6.71 13.53
N ASP A 227 -24.03 -7.04 13.05
CA ASP A 227 -22.82 -7.17 13.87
C ASP A 227 -22.17 -5.79 14.08
N LYS A 228 -22.43 -5.20 15.26
CA LYS A 228 -21.84 -3.91 15.67
C LYS A 228 -20.31 -3.96 15.74
N GLY A 229 -19.73 -5.10 16.11
CA GLY A 229 -18.28 -5.27 16.17
C GLY A 229 -17.67 -5.21 14.77
N ALA A 230 -18.29 -5.90 13.80
CA ALA A 230 -17.88 -5.82 12.40
C ALA A 230 -18.01 -4.39 11.84
N LEU A 231 -19.02 -3.63 12.24
CA LEU A 231 -19.17 -2.23 11.83
C LEU A 231 -18.06 -1.34 12.40
N SER A 232 -17.70 -1.51 13.67
CA SER A 232 -16.58 -0.78 14.30
C SER A 232 -15.26 -1.02 13.55
N LEU A 233 -15.00 -2.26 13.15
CA LEU A 233 -13.82 -2.62 12.36
C LEU A 233 -13.79 -1.94 10.99
N VAL A 234 -14.94 -1.70 10.36
CA VAL A 234 -15.02 -0.96 9.08
C VAL A 234 -14.60 0.49 9.29
N PHE A 235 -15.14 1.17 10.30
CA PHE A 235 -14.79 2.56 10.58
C PHE A 235 -13.31 2.73 10.94
N GLU A 236 -12.77 1.82 11.75
CA GLU A 236 -11.36 1.84 12.09
C GLU A 236 -10.47 1.60 10.88
N ALA A 237 -10.78 0.61 10.05
CA ALA A 237 -10.03 0.33 8.83
C ALA A 237 -10.07 1.49 7.83
N LEU A 238 -11.23 2.15 7.67
CA LEU A 238 -11.36 3.36 6.84
C LEU A 238 -10.52 4.52 7.37
N HIS A 239 -10.53 4.73 8.69
CA HIS A 239 -9.76 5.80 9.33
C HIS A 239 -8.26 5.57 9.19
N GLU A 240 -7.80 4.35 9.51
CA GLU A 240 -6.39 4.01 9.40
C GLU A 240 -5.91 3.97 7.95
N ARG A 241 -6.76 3.57 6.98
CA ARG A 241 -6.42 3.64 5.54
C ARG A 241 -6.10 5.06 5.10
N GLN A 242 -6.90 6.05 5.51
CA GLN A 242 -6.63 7.45 5.19
C GLN A 242 -5.32 7.91 5.81
N LEU A 243 -5.10 7.62 7.11
CA LEU A 243 -3.84 7.97 7.78
C LEU A 243 -2.62 7.30 7.15
N PHE A 244 -2.76 6.07 6.68
CA PHE A 244 -1.71 5.33 5.99
C PHE A 244 -1.33 6.03 4.68
N LEU A 245 -2.33 6.37 3.85
CA LEU A 245 -2.12 7.08 2.59
C LEU A 245 -1.44 8.45 2.80
N ASP A 246 -1.86 9.18 3.84
CA ASP A 246 -1.30 10.48 4.17
C ASP A 246 0.13 10.39 4.72
N ALA A 247 0.45 9.33 5.46
CA ALA A 247 1.77 9.14 6.05
C ALA A 247 2.86 8.80 5.01
N ALA A 248 2.51 8.05 3.97
CA ALA A 248 3.47 7.60 2.95
C ALA A 248 2.92 7.75 1.52
N PRO A 249 2.65 8.99 1.06
CA PRO A 249 1.97 9.23 -0.22
C PRO A 249 2.79 8.78 -1.45
N HIS A 250 4.11 8.61 -1.30
CA HIS A 250 4.98 8.10 -2.35
C HIS A 250 4.91 6.57 -2.48
N LEU A 251 4.66 5.86 -1.37
CA LEU A 251 4.61 4.39 -1.30
C LEU A 251 3.20 3.83 -1.42
N THR A 252 2.18 4.68 -1.37
CA THR A 252 0.78 4.28 -1.30
C THR A 252 -0.07 5.14 -2.20
N HIS A 253 -1.12 4.55 -2.77
CA HIS A 253 -2.04 5.25 -3.64
C HIS A 253 -3.41 4.56 -3.69
N PRO A 254 -4.49 5.28 -4.03
CA PRO A 254 -5.78 4.67 -4.32
C PRO A 254 -5.71 3.79 -5.58
N LEU A 255 -6.29 2.59 -5.51
CA LEU A 255 -6.42 1.65 -6.60
C LEU A 255 -7.91 1.38 -6.86
N PRO A 256 -8.44 1.67 -8.07
CA PRO A 256 -9.75 1.19 -8.46
C PRO A 256 -9.72 -0.32 -8.68
N ILE A 257 -10.70 -1.01 -8.10
CA ILE A 257 -10.88 -2.46 -8.20
C ILE A 257 -12.24 -2.72 -8.80
N MET A 258 -12.27 -3.46 -9.91
CA MET A 258 -13.45 -3.80 -10.68
C MET A 258 -14.03 -5.15 -10.23
N THR A 259 -15.32 -5.15 -9.89
CA THR A 259 -16.11 -6.36 -9.59
C THR A 259 -17.01 -6.68 -10.81
N PRO A 260 -16.65 -7.68 -11.64
CA PRO A 260 -17.45 -8.07 -12.79
C PRO A 260 -18.74 -8.77 -12.35
N CYS A 261 -19.85 -8.47 -13.05
CA CYS A 261 -21.18 -9.01 -12.78
C CYS A 261 -21.70 -9.78 -14.00
N TYR A 262 -21.94 -11.07 -13.84
CA TYR A 262 -22.46 -11.96 -14.89
C TYR A 262 -23.98 -12.19 -14.76
N ASN A 263 -24.57 -11.80 -13.63
CA ASN A 263 -26.01 -11.77 -13.41
C ASN A 263 -26.53 -10.33 -13.20
N TYR A 264 -27.71 -10.01 -13.72
CA TYR A 264 -28.28 -8.66 -13.58
C TYR A 264 -28.54 -8.23 -12.14
N TRP A 265 -28.81 -9.17 -11.23
CA TRP A 265 -29.05 -8.86 -9.81
C TRP A 265 -27.76 -8.49 -9.05
N GLU A 266 -26.59 -8.94 -9.53
CA GLU A 266 -25.29 -8.66 -8.90
C GLU A 266 -24.97 -7.17 -8.97
N ILE A 267 -25.36 -6.49 -10.06
CA ILE A 267 -25.13 -5.06 -10.26
C ILE A 267 -25.75 -4.22 -9.14
N PRO A 268 -27.08 -4.24 -8.89
CA PRO A 268 -27.66 -3.46 -7.80
C PRO A 268 -27.16 -3.93 -6.44
N TYR A 269 -26.88 -5.23 -6.25
CA TYR A 269 -26.33 -5.75 -4.99
C TYR A 269 -24.97 -5.13 -4.65
N TYR A 270 -23.99 -5.24 -5.55
CA TYR A 270 -22.67 -4.69 -5.32
C TYR A 270 -22.69 -3.15 -5.32
N TRP A 271 -23.46 -2.52 -6.21
CA TRP A 271 -23.54 -1.08 -6.27
C TRP A 271 -24.10 -0.48 -4.97
N VAL A 272 -25.19 -1.02 -4.42
CA VAL A 272 -25.74 -0.53 -3.14
C VAL A 272 -24.76 -0.78 -1.99
N GLY A 273 -24.16 -1.97 -1.90
CA GLY A 273 -23.20 -2.29 -0.85
C GLY A 273 -21.97 -1.38 -0.87
N LEU A 274 -21.42 -1.11 -2.05
CA LEU A 274 -20.27 -0.24 -2.24
C LEU A 274 -20.63 1.24 -2.10
N LYS A 275 -21.85 1.65 -2.44
CA LYS A 275 -22.34 3.00 -2.13
C LYS A 275 -22.49 3.23 -0.64
N LEU A 276 -23.02 2.25 0.10
CA LEU A 276 -23.06 2.32 1.56
C LEU A 276 -21.64 2.41 2.12
N TYR A 277 -20.70 1.65 1.57
CA TYR A 277 -19.29 1.72 1.94
C TYR A 277 -18.69 3.12 1.72
N ASP A 278 -18.92 3.73 0.56
CA ASP A 278 -18.49 5.11 0.27
C ASP A 278 -19.09 6.13 1.24
N LEU A 279 -20.38 5.97 1.58
CA LEU A 279 -21.07 6.86 2.52
C LEU A 279 -20.52 6.73 3.94
N LEU A 280 -20.18 5.50 4.38
CA LEU A 280 -19.55 5.26 5.67
C LEU A 280 -18.12 5.81 5.72
N ALA A 281 -17.39 5.78 4.60
CA ALA A 281 -16.07 6.41 4.48
C ALA A 281 -16.15 7.93 4.64
N GLY A 282 -17.25 8.57 4.20
CA GLY A 282 -17.47 10.00 4.41
C GLY A 282 -16.31 10.85 3.87
N SER A 283 -15.64 11.63 4.74
CA SER A 283 -14.47 12.43 4.36
C SER A 283 -13.19 11.62 4.10
N GLN A 284 -13.18 10.33 4.45
CA GLN A 284 -12.06 9.38 4.24
C GLN A 284 -12.24 8.59 2.93
N ASN A 285 -13.18 9.01 2.08
CA ASN A 285 -13.43 8.38 0.80
C ASN A 285 -12.32 8.75 -0.20
N ILE A 286 -11.66 7.73 -0.75
CA ILE A 286 -10.55 7.85 -1.71
C ILE A 286 -11.00 7.72 -3.17
N GLY A 287 -12.31 7.54 -3.40
CA GLY A 287 -12.92 7.49 -4.73
C GLY A 287 -14.33 6.93 -4.68
N TRP A 288 -15.27 7.55 -5.40
CA TRP A 288 -16.65 7.09 -5.43
C TRP A 288 -16.80 5.85 -6.30
N SER A 289 -17.45 4.82 -5.74
CA SER A 289 -17.86 3.64 -6.49
C SER A 289 -18.75 4.02 -7.68
N HIS A 290 -18.65 3.28 -8.77
CA HIS A 290 -19.46 3.56 -9.96
C HIS A 290 -19.71 2.30 -10.77
N PHE A 291 -20.76 2.34 -11.57
CA PHE A 291 -21.11 1.28 -12.50
C PHE A 291 -20.43 1.53 -13.85
N LEU A 292 -20.00 0.44 -14.49
CA LEU A 292 -19.55 0.41 -15.87
C LEU A 292 -20.41 -0.58 -16.65
N SER A 293 -20.88 -0.15 -17.82
CA SER A 293 -21.49 -1.07 -18.79
C SER A 293 -20.51 -2.15 -19.23
N GLN A 294 -21.00 -3.23 -19.84
CA GLN A 294 -20.16 -4.27 -20.44
C GLN A 294 -19.09 -3.70 -21.38
N ARG A 295 -19.48 -2.75 -22.25
CA ARG A 295 -18.58 -2.09 -23.20
C ARG A 295 -17.51 -1.24 -22.52
N GLU A 296 -17.87 -0.50 -21.47
CA GLU A 296 -16.92 0.30 -20.69
C GLU A 296 -15.96 -0.58 -19.89
N SER A 297 -16.48 -1.67 -19.31
CA SER A 297 -15.69 -2.67 -18.59
C SER A 297 -14.62 -3.27 -19.50
N GLY A 298 -15.00 -3.69 -20.71
CA GLY A 298 -14.06 -4.19 -21.72
C GLY A 298 -13.07 -3.15 -22.25
N ARG A 299 -13.39 -1.85 -22.18
CA ARG A 299 -12.43 -0.78 -22.54
C ARG A 299 -11.41 -0.53 -21.43
N GLN A 300 -11.86 -0.53 -20.18
CA GLN A 300 -11.00 -0.28 -19.02
C GLN A 300 -10.17 -1.52 -18.66
N PHE A 301 -10.71 -2.71 -18.86
CA PHE A 301 -10.06 -3.99 -18.62
C PHE A 301 -10.15 -4.88 -19.87
N PRO A 302 -9.27 -4.69 -20.87
CA PRO A 302 -9.37 -5.38 -22.16
C PRO A 302 -9.30 -6.90 -22.11
N MET A 303 -8.61 -7.45 -21.10
CA MET A 303 -8.48 -8.90 -20.91
C MET A 303 -9.69 -9.53 -20.22
N LEU A 304 -10.69 -8.75 -19.79
CA LEU A 304 -11.87 -9.27 -19.09
C LEU A 304 -12.72 -10.11 -20.05
N ALA A 305 -13.14 -11.29 -19.61
CA ALA A 305 -14.09 -12.13 -20.34
C ALA A 305 -15.44 -11.41 -20.48
N GLN A 306 -15.79 -11.03 -21.72
CA GLN A 306 -17.01 -10.26 -22.00
C GLN A 306 -18.23 -11.13 -22.25
N GLU A 307 -18.06 -12.42 -22.56
CA GLU A 307 -19.17 -13.33 -22.76
C GLU A 307 -19.99 -13.46 -21.47
N GLY A 308 -21.31 -13.27 -21.56
CA GLY A 308 -22.20 -13.31 -20.39
C GLY A 308 -22.15 -12.09 -19.47
N LEU A 309 -21.11 -11.25 -19.52
CA LEU A 309 -20.92 -10.07 -18.66
C LEU A 309 -22.07 -9.06 -18.82
N LYS A 310 -22.68 -8.65 -17.71
CA LYS A 310 -23.77 -7.64 -17.68
C LYS A 310 -23.26 -6.23 -17.39
N GLY A 311 -22.09 -6.13 -16.77
CA GLY A 311 -21.41 -4.90 -16.41
C GLY A 311 -20.49 -5.13 -15.22
N SER A 312 -19.91 -4.06 -14.69
CA SER A 312 -19.03 -4.13 -13.53
C SER A 312 -19.32 -3.00 -12.56
N VAL A 313 -19.04 -3.22 -11.28
CA VAL A 313 -19.04 -2.17 -10.27
C VAL A 313 -17.61 -1.94 -9.80
N VAL A 314 -17.14 -0.71 -9.90
CA VAL A 314 -15.80 -0.31 -9.46
C VAL A 314 -15.89 0.32 -8.08
N TYR A 315 -14.97 -0.04 -7.19
CA TYR A 315 -14.73 0.65 -5.91
C TYR A 315 -13.25 0.93 -5.73
N PHE A 316 -12.89 1.67 -4.67
CA PHE A 316 -11.52 2.08 -4.42
C PHE A 316 -11.01 1.55 -3.08
N ASP A 317 -9.84 0.93 -3.10
CA ASP A 317 -9.04 0.58 -1.93
C ASP A 317 -7.63 1.18 -2.04
N GLY A 318 -6.83 1.13 -0.98
CA GLY A 318 -5.43 1.56 -1.06
C GLY A 318 -4.52 0.43 -1.55
N GLN A 319 -3.46 0.75 -2.26
CA GLN A 319 -2.36 -0.15 -2.59
C GLN A 319 -1.04 0.39 -2.02
N MET A 320 -0.10 -0.49 -1.69
CA MET A 320 1.20 -0.13 -1.11
C MET A 320 2.37 -0.96 -1.66
N ASP A 321 3.59 -0.47 -1.45
CA ASP A 321 4.78 -1.33 -1.36
C ASP A 321 5.06 -1.66 0.12
N ASP A 322 4.72 -2.89 0.52
CA ASP A 322 4.73 -3.30 1.93
C ASP A 322 6.14 -3.33 2.56
N ALA A 323 7.15 -3.86 1.85
CA ALA A 323 8.51 -3.88 2.36
C ALA A 323 9.15 -2.49 2.39
N ARG A 324 8.97 -1.68 1.33
CA ARG A 324 9.45 -0.30 1.33
C ARG A 324 8.81 0.50 2.47
N MET A 325 7.50 0.33 2.70
CA MET A 325 6.80 0.96 3.80
C MET A 325 7.39 0.56 5.16
N ASN A 326 7.64 -0.74 5.37
CA ASN A 326 8.21 -1.24 6.61
C ASN A 326 9.66 -0.75 6.85
N VAL A 327 10.48 -0.73 5.80
CA VAL A 327 11.84 -0.17 5.87
C VAL A 327 11.74 1.32 6.22
N SER A 328 10.87 2.08 5.55
CA SER A 328 10.63 3.49 5.88
C SER A 328 10.15 3.70 7.31
N LEU A 329 9.33 2.79 7.87
CA LEU A 329 8.94 2.82 9.29
C LEU A 329 10.16 2.68 10.21
N ALA A 330 11.01 1.67 9.98
CA ALA A 330 12.22 1.45 10.77
C ALA A 330 13.19 2.64 10.69
N LEU A 331 13.40 3.17 9.49
CA LEU A 331 14.27 4.34 9.26
C LEU A 331 13.67 5.61 9.88
N THR A 332 12.35 5.78 9.85
CA THR A 332 11.67 6.90 10.51
C THR A 332 11.81 6.79 12.03
N ALA A 333 11.69 5.59 12.61
CA ALA A 333 11.95 5.38 14.04
C ALA A 333 13.41 5.74 14.40
N ALA A 334 14.38 5.30 13.59
CA ALA A 334 15.78 5.66 13.76
C ALA A 334 16.03 7.17 13.67
N ALA A 335 15.41 7.83 12.68
CA ALA A 335 15.47 9.29 12.51
C ALA A 335 14.86 10.05 13.70
N LYS A 336 13.92 9.44 14.43
CA LYS A 336 13.30 9.99 15.64
C LYS A 336 14.02 9.62 16.94
N GLY A 337 15.10 8.84 16.87
CA GLY A 337 15.98 8.56 18.00
C GLY A 337 15.92 7.13 18.53
N ALA A 338 15.16 6.22 17.91
CA ALA A 338 15.21 4.81 18.27
C ALA A 338 16.56 4.19 17.83
N ASP A 339 17.09 3.29 18.64
CA ASP A 339 18.25 2.48 18.27
C ASP A 339 17.72 1.19 17.64
N VAL A 340 17.84 1.09 16.31
CA VAL A 340 17.28 -0.04 15.53
C VAL A 340 18.40 -0.83 14.86
N ALA A 341 18.30 -2.16 14.89
CA ALA A 341 19.24 -3.05 14.23
C ALA A 341 18.52 -4.25 13.62
N ASN A 342 18.66 -4.43 12.30
CA ASN A 342 18.39 -5.68 11.62
C ASN A 342 19.60 -6.62 11.74
N HIS A 343 19.39 -7.90 11.45
CA HIS A 343 20.36 -8.98 11.56
C HIS A 343 20.88 -9.20 13.00
N VAL A 344 20.06 -8.87 14.01
CA VAL A 344 20.32 -9.06 15.44
C VAL A 344 19.21 -9.92 16.04
N GLU A 345 19.56 -11.17 16.35
CA GLU A 345 18.63 -12.18 16.89
C GLU A 345 18.49 -12.06 18.40
N VAL A 346 17.28 -12.20 18.95
CA VAL A 346 17.10 -12.48 20.38
C VAL A 346 17.24 -13.97 20.62
N THR A 347 18.21 -14.36 21.44
CA THR A 347 18.48 -15.77 21.76
C THR A 347 17.93 -16.20 23.12
N ALA A 348 17.71 -15.24 24.04
CA ALA A 348 17.09 -15.48 25.34
C ALA A 348 16.50 -14.20 25.93
N LEU A 349 15.47 -14.33 26.76
CA LEU A 349 14.98 -13.23 27.60
C LEU A 349 15.79 -13.17 28.90
N LEU A 350 16.08 -11.95 29.36
CA LEU A 350 16.75 -11.72 30.64
C LEU A 350 15.71 -11.46 31.72
N LYS A 351 15.89 -12.07 32.89
CA LYS A 351 15.00 -11.89 34.05
C LYS A 351 15.79 -11.39 35.26
N GLY A 352 15.18 -10.47 36.01
CA GLY A 352 15.68 -10.01 37.30
C GLY A 352 15.52 -11.06 38.40
N ALA A 353 16.04 -10.75 39.60
CA ALA A 353 15.87 -11.60 40.79
C ALA A 353 14.40 -11.72 41.23
N ASP A 354 13.55 -10.76 40.82
CA ASP A 354 12.10 -10.75 41.02
C ASP A 354 11.33 -11.61 39.99
N GLY A 355 12.05 -12.27 39.08
CA GLY A 355 11.46 -13.08 38.00
C GLY A 355 10.86 -12.27 36.86
N LYS A 356 11.00 -10.94 36.86
CA LYS A 356 10.47 -10.06 35.81
C LYS A 356 11.44 -9.94 34.64
N VAL A 357 10.91 -9.88 33.42
CA VAL A 357 11.72 -9.66 32.22
C VAL A 357 12.27 -8.24 32.23
N ASN A 358 13.59 -8.12 32.10
CA ASN A 358 14.31 -6.84 32.15
C ASN A 358 15.27 -6.62 30.97
N GLY A 359 15.09 -7.39 29.89
CA GLY A 359 15.90 -7.27 28.69
C GLY A 359 15.96 -8.56 27.87
N ALA A 360 16.91 -8.61 26.95
CA ALA A 360 17.18 -9.79 26.14
C ALA A 360 18.68 -9.96 25.89
N LYS A 361 19.12 -11.22 25.79
CA LYS A 361 20.40 -11.58 25.19
C LYS A 361 20.22 -11.63 23.69
N VAL A 362 21.10 -10.95 22.96
CA VAL A 362 21.04 -10.85 21.51
C VAL A 362 22.34 -11.30 20.86
N ARG A 363 22.25 -11.69 19.58
CA ARG A 363 23.37 -12.12 18.74
C ARG A 363 23.36 -11.39 17.40
N ASP A 364 24.46 -10.78 17.00
CA ASP A 364 24.63 -10.30 15.62
C ASP A 364 24.82 -11.51 14.70
N THR A 365 23.88 -11.73 13.78
CA THR A 365 23.95 -12.84 12.81
C THR A 365 25.04 -12.64 11.76
N GLN A 366 25.62 -11.43 11.67
CA GLN A 366 26.70 -11.10 10.74
C GLN A 366 28.08 -11.43 11.30
N THR A 367 28.28 -11.28 12.62
CA THR A 367 29.59 -11.47 13.28
C THR A 367 29.62 -12.62 14.29
N GLY A 368 28.46 -13.06 14.79
CA GLY A 368 28.35 -14.01 15.89
C GLY A 368 28.49 -13.40 17.28
N ASP A 369 28.77 -12.09 17.39
CA ASP A 369 28.90 -11.40 18.68
C ASP A 369 27.60 -11.49 19.48
N GLU A 370 27.72 -11.74 20.79
CA GLU A 370 26.59 -11.74 21.71
C GLU A 370 26.72 -10.65 22.77
N TRP A 371 25.61 -10.00 23.09
CA TRP A 371 25.55 -9.03 24.19
C TRP A 371 24.15 -8.96 24.80
N ASN A 372 24.02 -8.22 25.90
CA ASN A 372 22.74 -8.02 26.58
C ASN A 372 22.20 -6.63 26.27
N VAL A 373 20.90 -6.55 26.00
CA VAL A 373 20.15 -5.29 25.90
C VAL A 373 19.18 -5.22 27.08
N ALA A 374 19.47 -4.35 28.04
CA ALA A 374 18.62 -4.11 29.19
C ALA A 374 17.45 -3.18 28.85
N ALA A 375 16.25 -3.49 29.31
CA ALA A 375 15.06 -2.68 29.11
C ALA A 375 14.03 -2.86 30.24
N LYS A 376 13.29 -1.79 30.55
CA LYS A 376 12.23 -1.83 31.57
C LYS A 376 11.00 -2.64 31.18
N VAL A 377 10.70 -2.67 29.87
CA VAL A 377 9.64 -3.52 29.31
C VAL A 377 10.09 -4.03 27.94
N VAL A 378 9.71 -5.27 27.65
CA VAL A 378 9.99 -5.93 26.37
C VAL A 378 8.68 -6.17 25.63
N ILE A 379 8.62 -5.73 24.37
CA ILE A 379 7.52 -5.98 23.45
C ILE A 379 7.92 -7.08 22.46
N ASN A 380 7.19 -8.19 22.47
CA ASN A 380 7.29 -9.24 21.47
C ASN A 380 6.33 -8.94 20.31
N ALA A 381 6.89 -8.58 19.16
CA ALA A 381 6.16 -8.27 17.92
C ALA A 381 6.67 -9.13 16.75
N THR A 382 6.96 -10.41 17.00
CA THR A 382 7.61 -11.33 16.06
C THR A 382 6.65 -12.07 15.11
N GLY A 383 5.40 -11.62 15.03
CA GLY A 383 4.42 -12.10 14.03
C GLY A 383 4.17 -13.60 14.17
N PRO A 384 4.38 -14.42 13.11
CA PRO A 384 4.21 -15.87 13.21
C PRO A 384 5.09 -16.52 14.29
N PHE A 385 6.21 -15.87 14.66
CA PHE A 385 7.16 -16.38 15.64
C PHE A 385 6.84 -15.92 17.07
N SER A 386 5.71 -15.25 17.32
CA SER A 386 5.38 -14.74 18.66
C SER A 386 5.44 -15.82 19.74
N ASP A 387 4.99 -17.04 19.46
CA ASP A 387 5.04 -18.14 20.43
C ASP A 387 6.45 -18.63 20.77
N SER A 388 7.44 -18.48 19.87
CA SER A 388 8.83 -18.87 20.20
C SER A 388 9.42 -17.96 21.27
N ILE A 389 9.15 -16.66 21.20
CA ILE A 389 9.58 -15.69 22.23
C ILE A 389 8.77 -15.87 23.52
N ARG A 390 7.46 -16.16 23.44
CA ARG A 390 6.64 -16.46 24.63
C ARG A 390 7.17 -17.69 25.38
N LYS A 391 7.60 -18.72 24.67
CA LYS A 391 8.21 -19.92 25.27
C LYS A 391 9.60 -19.72 25.86
N MET A 392 10.33 -18.68 25.42
CA MET A 392 11.55 -18.25 26.12
C MET A 392 11.25 -17.64 27.50
N ASP A 393 10.04 -17.10 27.69
CA ASP A 393 9.58 -16.56 28.97
C ASP A 393 9.00 -17.66 29.87
N ASP A 394 8.08 -18.45 29.34
CA ASP A 394 7.43 -19.57 30.03
C ASP A 394 7.30 -20.77 29.08
N PRO A 395 8.09 -21.84 29.26
CA PRO A 395 8.05 -23.03 28.41
C PRO A 395 6.67 -23.71 28.32
N GLU A 396 5.82 -23.56 29.34
CA GLU A 396 4.51 -24.23 29.43
C GLU A 396 3.38 -23.40 28.81
N VAL A 397 3.68 -22.18 28.34
CA VAL A 397 2.69 -21.28 27.74
C VAL A 397 2.07 -21.90 26.48
N GLN A 398 0.74 -21.87 26.42
CA GLN A 398 0.00 -22.38 25.26
C GLN A 398 0.17 -21.46 24.05
N ASN A 399 0.31 -22.05 22.87
CA ASN A 399 0.40 -21.31 21.61
C ASN A 399 -0.86 -20.48 21.37
N ILE A 400 -0.68 -19.23 20.93
CA ILE A 400 -1.78 -18.36 20.50
C ILE A 400 -1.80 -18.17 18.98
N ILE A 401 -0.71 -18.49 18.27
CA ILE A 401 -0.62 -18.35 16.82
C ILE A 401 -1.24 -19.56 16.12
N LEU A 402 -2.15 -19.27 15.19
CA LEU A 402 -2.77 -20.19 14.25
C LEU A 402 -2.23 -19.86 12.84
N PRO A 403 -1.10 -20.46 12.43
CA PRO A 403 -0.45 -20.13 11.17
C PRO A 403 -1.29 -20.56 9.96
N SER A 404 -1.42 -19.66 8.98
CA SER A 404 -2.05 -19.92 7.68
C SER A 404 -1.17 -19.38 6.55
N SER A 405 -0.90 -20.21 5.54
CA SER A 405 -0.24 -19.86 4.29
C SER A 405 -1.18 -19.06 3.39
N GLY A 406 -0.65 -18.01 2.81
CA GLY A 406 -1.25 -17.28 1.69
C GLY A 406 -0.28 -17.18 0.54
N VAL A 407 -0.61 -17.85 -0.56
CA VAL A 407 0.19 -17.81 -1.79
C VAL A 407 -0.29 -16.70 -2.72
N HIS A 408 0.66 -16.13 -3.43
CA HIS A 408 0.43 -15.23 -4.56
C HIS A 408 1.37 -15.58 -5.70
N VAL A 409 0.97 -15.18 -6.90
CA VAL A 409 1.76 -15.30 -8.12
C VAL A 409 1.95 -13.92 -8.75
N MET A 410 3.09 -13.75 -9.41
CA MET A 410 3.38 -12.61 -10.27
C MET A 410 3.22 -13.02 -11.73
N LEU A 411 2.39 -12.26 -12.44
CA LEU A 411 2.10 -12.42 -13.85
C LEU A 411 2.56 -11.19 -14.65
N PRO A 412 2.86 -11.35 -15.95
CA PRO A 412 3.18 -10.26 -16.84
C PRO A 412 2.10 -9.19 -16.91
N ASN A 413 2.52 -7.98 -17.24
CA ASN A 413 1.66 -6.79 -17.26
C ASN A 413 0.53 -6.81 -18.29
N TYR A 414 0.54 -7.75 -19.24
CA TYR A 414 -0.55 -7.85 -20.22
C TYR A 414 -1.81 -8.50 -19.61
N TYR A 415 -1.73 -9.11 -18.43
CA TYR A 415 -2.91 -9.69 -17.75
C TYR A 415 -3.79 -8.63 -17.08
N SER A 416 -3.24 -7.49 -16.63
CA SER A 416 -4.02 -6.39 -16.06
C SER A 416 -3.59 -5.01 -16.56
N PRO A 417 -4.50 -4.05 -16.77
CA PRO A 417 -4.13 -2.67 -17.01
C PRO A 417 -3.37 -2.09 -15.79
N ASN A 418 -2.43 -1.18 -16.03
CA ASN A 418 -1.58 -0.60 -14.98
C ASN A 418 -2.33 0.19 -13.89
N THR A 419 -3.61 0.51 -14.11
CA THR A 419 -4.36 1.44 -13.25
C THR A 419 -5.58 0.83 -12.58
N THR A 420 -5.98 -0.40 -12.92
CA THR A 420 -7.22 -1.00 -12.41
C THR A 420 -7.02 -2.46 -12.06
N GLY A 421 -7.37 -2.83 -10.82
CA GLY A 421 -7.42 -4.21 -10.38
C GLY A 421 -8.76 -4.86 -10.69
N LEU A 422 -8.81 -6.18 -10.55
CA LEU A 422 -9.99 -7.02 -10.68
C LEU A 422 -10.15 -7.82 -9.37
N ILE A 423 -11.40 -8.01 -8.95
CA ILE A 423 -11.75 -8.96 -7.88
C ILE A 423 -12.60 -10.09 -8.48
N VAL A 424 -12.18 -11.32 -8.27
CA VAL A 424 -12.97 -12.53 -8.50
C VAL A 424 -13.79 -12.78 -7.23
N PRO A 425 -15.10 -12.46 -7.22
CA PRO A 425 -15.89 -12.43 -6.00
C PRO A 425 -16.22 -13.81 -5.45
N LYS A 426 -16.18 -14.84 -6.30
CA LYS A 426 -16.50 -16.22 -5.92
C LYS A 426 -15.74 -17.20 -6.81
N THR A 427 -14.75 -17.86 -6.23
CA THR A 427 -14.09 -19.03 -6.81
C THR A 427 -14.92 -20.31 -6.57
N ALA A 428 -14.48 -21.45 -7.11
CA ALA A 428 -15.16 -22.75 -6.97
C ALA A 428 -15.45 -23.14 -5.50
N ASP A 429 -14.59 -22.75 -4.57
CA ASP A 429 -14.73 -23.01 -3.12
C ASP A 429 -15.31 -21.83 -2.32
N GLY A 430 -15.72 -20.75 -2.99
CA GLY A 430 -16.29 -19.56 -2.36
C GLY A 430 -15.27 -18.56 -1.80
N ARG A 431 -13.97 -18.74 -2.04
CA ARG A 431 -12.94 -17.73 -1.74
C ARG A 431 -12.95 -16.59 -2.77
N VAL A 432 -12.24 -15.52 -2.41
CA VAL A 432 -12.05 -14.33 -3.24
C VAL A 432 -10.60 -14.30 -3.71
N VAL A 433 -10.40 -14.06 -5.00
CA VAL A 433 -9.07 -13.85 -5.59
C VAL A 433 -9.01 -12.42 -6.13
N PHE A 434 -7.92 -11.73 -5.86
CA PHE A 434 -7.59 -10.44 -6.43
C PHE A 434 -6.60 -10.62 -7.57
N MET A 435 -6.75 -9.80 -8.60
CA MET A 435 -5.78 -9.63 -9.67
C MET A 435 -5.46 -8.13 -9.80
N LEU A 436 -4.26 -7.72 -9.42
CA LEU A 436 -3.94 -6.32 -9.14
C LEU A 436 -2.71 -5.89 -9.94
N PRO A 437 -2.73 -4.74 -10.63
CA PRO A 437 -1.50 -4.17 -11.16
C PRO A 437 -0.59 -3.78 -10.00
N TRP A 438 0.69 -4.14 -10.05
CA TRP A 438 1.67 -3.78 -9.03
C TRP A 438 3.07 -3.71 -9.62
N GLN A 439 3.77 -2.59 -9.41
CA GLN A 439 5.15 -2.36 -9.87
C GLN A 439 5.37 -2.66 -11.37
N GLY A 440 4.36 -2.40 -12.20
CA GLY A 440 4.40 -2.64 -13.64
C GLY A 440 4.14 -4.09 -14.07
N TYR A 441 3.62 -4.94 -13.18
CA TYR A 441 3.24 -6.33 -13.38
C TYR A 441 1.86 -6.61 -12.77
N THR A 442 1.43 -7.88 -12.70
CA THR A 442 0.13 -8.28 -12.17
C THR A 442 0.28 -9.28 -11.03
N ILE A 443 -0.12 -8.90 -9.81
CA ILE A 443 -0.22 -9.84 -8.68
C ILE A 443 -1.56 -10.55 -8.76
N ALA A 444 -1.57 -11.87 -8.58
CA ALA A 444 -2.80 -12.62 -8.32
C ALA A 444 -2.73 -13.45 -7.03
N GLY A 445 -3.84 -13.49 -6.29
CA GLY A 445 -3.94 -14.26 -5.06
C GLY A 445 -5.16 -13.89 -4.20
N THR A 446 -5.45 -14.60 -3.12
CA THR A 446 -4.53 -15.50 -2.40
C THR A 446 -5.25 -16.74 -1.88
N THR A 447 -4.46 -17.75 -1.51
CA THR A 447 -4.91 -18.98 -0.87
C THR A 447 -5.02 -18.84 0.65
N ASP A 448 -5.54 -19.88 1.30
CA ASP A 448 -5.68 -19.97 2.76
C ASP A 448 -5.59 -21.44 3.16
N SER A 449 -4.41 -21.84 3.64
CA SER A 449 -4.07 -23.23 3.96
C SER A 449 -3.33 -23.27 5.30
N SER A 450 -3.63 -24.22 6.19
CA SER A 450 -2.86 -24.37 7.44
C SER A 450 -1.42 -24.78 7.11
N VAL A 451 -0.44 -24.24 7.85
CA VAL A 451 0.98 -24.47 7.55
C VAL A 451 1.81 -24.47 8.84
N GLU A 452 2.94 -25.16 8.82
CA GLU A 452 3.94 -25.03 9.88
C GLU A 452 4.71 -23.70 9.76
N ILE A 453 5.15 -23.18 10.90
CA ILE A 453 5.94 -21.95 10.93
C ILE A 453 7.36 -22.26 10.44
N THR A 454 7.77 -21.57 9.37
CA THR A 454 9.13 -21.66 8.83
C THR A 454 9.64 -20.27 8.45
N HIS A 455 10.95 -20.08 8.49
CA HIS A 455 11.60 -18.84 8.05
C HIS A 455 11.50 -18.61 6.54
N ASN A 456 11.39 -19.69 5.76
CA ASN A 456 11.42 -19.66 4.30
C ASN A 456 10.18 -20.37 3.72
N PRO A 457 8.95 -19.82 3.91
CA PRO A 457 7.75 -20.42 3.38
C PRO A 457 7.78 -20.42 1.84
N LYS A 458 7.55 -21.60 1.27
CA LYS A 458 7.51 -21.85 -0.18
C LYS A 458 6.06 -21.98 -0.64
N PRO A 459 5.70 -21.42 -1.80
CA PRO A 459 4.41 -21.68 -2.41
C PRO A 459 4.31 -23.15 -2.84
N HIS A 460 3.13 -23.72 -2.71
CA HIS A 460 2.83 -25.07 -3.16
C HIS A 460 2.27 -25.04 -4.59
N ASP A 461 2.60 -26.04 -5.42
CA ASP A 461 2.21 -26.03 -6.84
C ASP A 461 0.69 -26.05 -7.03
N ASP A 462 -0.03 -26.81 -6.21
CA ASP A 462 -1.50 -26.87 -6.19
C ASP A 462 -2.14 -25.53 -5.80
N GLU A 463 -1.51 -24.76 -4.91
CA GLU A 463 -1.96 -23.41 -4.57
C GLU A 463 -1.78 -22.43 -5.73
N VAL A 464 -0.74 -22.61 -6.55
CA VAL A 464 -0.55 -21.81 -7.75
C VAL A 464 -1.59 -22.16 -8.82
N GLU A 465 -1.74 -23.46 -9.15
CA GLU A 465 -2.74 -23.88 -10.15
C GLU A 465 -4.15 -23.42 -9.77
N PHE A 466 -4.52 -23.51 -8.49
CA PHE A 466 -5.78 -22.94 -8.00
C PHE A 466 -5.96 -21.46 -8.36
N ILE A 467 -4.91 -20.65 -8.21
CA ILE A 467 -4.98 -19.22 -8.55
C ILE A 467 -5.16 -19.06 -10.07
N LEU A 468 -4.43 -19.79 -10.90
CA LEU A 468 -4.51 -19.67 -12.36
C LEU A 468 -5.87 -20.12 -12.89
N GLU A 469 -6.42 -21.21 -12.35
CA GLU A 469 -7.77 -21.69 -12.64
C GLU A 469 -8.83 -20.65 -12.26
N ALA A 470 -8.74 -20.08 -11.05
CA ALA A 470 -9.67 -19.05 -10.57
C ALA A 470 -9.71 -17.78 -11.43
N LEU A 471 -8.61 -17.45 -12.12
CA LEU A 471 -8.55 -16.32 -13.04
C LEU A 471 -9.08 -16.65 -14.44
N SER A 472 -8.97 -17.91 -14.88
CA SER A 472 -9.22 -18.32 -16.26
C SER A 472 -10.66 -18.03 -16.71
N ASP A 473 -11.65 -18.22 -15.83
CA ASP A 473 -13.06 -17.95 -16.14
C ASP A 473 -13.38 -16.46 -16.34
N TYR A 474 -12.52 -15.58 -15.81
CA TYR A 474 -12.72 -14.13 -15.83
C TYR A 474 -11.91 -13.43 -16.92
N LEU A 475 -11.05 -14.16 -17.64
CA LEU A 475 -10.17 -13.57 -18.64
C LEU A 475 -10.44 -14.15 -20.03
N SER A 476 -10.33 -13.30 -21.05
CA SER A 476 -10.43 -13.69 -22.46
C SER A 476 -9.14 -14.29 -23.01
N VAL A 477 -8.06 -14.19 -22.24
CA VAL A 477 -6.75 -14.77 -22.56
C VAL A 477 -6.50 -15.98 -21.67
N GLN A 478 -5.86 -17.00 -22.24
CA GLN A 478 -5.46 -18.17 -21.49
C GLN A 478 -4.40 -17.80 -20.45
N VAL A 479 -4.68 -18.10 -19.17
CA VAL A 479 -3.71 -17.95 -18.08
C VAL A 479 -2.80 -19.18 -18.07
N ARG A 480 -1.50 -19.01 -18.35
CA ARG A 480 -0.57 -20.13 -18.49
C ARG A 480 0.39 -20.20 -17.31
N ARG A 481 0.69 -21.43 -16.88
CA ARG A 481 1.68 -21.69 -15.83
C ARG A 481 3.07 -21.12 -16.17
N GLN A 482 3.45 -21.18 -17.44
CA GLN A 482 4.73 -20.67 -17.95
C GLN A 482 4.84 -19.14 -17.89
N ASP A 483 3.73 -18.43 -17.73
CA ASP A 483 3.77 -16.97 -17.60
C ASP A 483 4.06 -16.53 -16.17
N VAL A 484 4.02 -17.43 -15.17
CA VAL A 484 4.30 -17.03 -13.79
C VAL A 484 5.79 -16.70 -13.63
N GLN A 485 6.10 -15.44 -13.29
CA GLN A 485 7.47 -14.93 -13.16
C GLN A 485 8.07 -15.15 -11.75
N ALA A 486 7.21 -15.18 -10.75
CA ALA A 486 7.54 -15.50 -9.37
C ALA A 486 6.29 -15.95 -8.61
N ALA A 487 6.47 -16.76 -7.59
CA ALA A 487 5.43 -17.10 -6.63
C ALA A 487 5.98 -16.97 -5.21
N TRP A 488 5.15 -16.65 -4.23
CA TRP A 488 5.58 -16.62 -2.83
C TRP A 488 4.44 -17.03 -1.90
N SER A 489 4.80 -17.60 -0.75
CA SER A 489 3.88 -17.84 0.36
C SER A 489 4.20 -16.89 1.52
N GLY A 490 3.20 -16.29 2.14
CA GLY A 490 3.32 -15.60 3.43
C GLY A 490 2.57 -16.34 4.54
N ILE A 491 3.13 -16.36 5.75
CA ILE A 491 2.46 -16.95 6.92
C ILE A 491 1.68 -15.86 7.66
N ARG A 492 0.36 -15.97 7.68
CA ARG A 492 -0.53 -15.09 8.44
C ARG A 492 -0.48 -15.46 9.92
N PRO A 493 -0.15 -14.52 10.82
CA PRO A 493 -0.09 -14.79 12.26
C PRO A 493 -1.49 -14.65 12.88
N LEU A 494 -2.46 -15.46 12.46
CA LEU A 494 -3.81 -15.40 13.05
C LEU A 494 -3.70 -15.72 14.55
N ALA A 495 -4.40 -14.97 15.39
CA ALA A 495 -4.26 -15.10 16.84
C ALA A 495 -5.56 -15.63 17.46
N LYS A 496 -5.43 -16.55 18.40
CA LYS A 496 -6.48 -16.93 19.33
C LYS A 496 -6.32 -16.11 20.61
N ASP A 497 -7.41 -15.51 21.08
CA ASP A 497 -7.39 -14.84 22.39
C ASP A 497 -7.28 -15.90 23.49
N PRO A 498 -6.21 -15.91 24.31
CA PRO A 498 -6.04 -16.88 25.39
C PRO A 498 -7.13 -16.77 26.47
N LYS A 499 -7.83 -15.63 26.56
CA LYS A 499 -8.91 -15.37 27.52
C LYS A 499 -10.29 -15.72 26.97
N ALA A 500 -10.41 -16.09 25.69
CA ALA A 500 -11.69 -16.43 25.08
C ALA A 500 -12.17 -17.83 25.48
N THR A 501 -13.43 -17.94 25.90
CA THR A 501 -14.06 -19.18 26.36
C THR A 501 -14.38 -20.16 25.22
N SER A 502 -14.44 -19.69 23.98
CA SER A 502 -14.66 -20.51 22.78
C SER A 502 -13.34 -20.75 22.05
N THR A 503 -12.98 -22.02 21.84
CA THR A 503 -11.74 -22.43 21.20
C THR A 503 -11.72 -22.28 19.68
N ALA A 504 -12.88 -21.98 19.06
CA ALA A 504 -13.13 -22.17 17.63
C ALA A 504 -13.05 -20.92 16.74
N SER A 505 -12.91 -19.70 17.30
CA SER A 505 -12.83 -18.48 16.49
C SER A 505 -11.51 -17.74 16.72
N ALA A 506 -10.61 -17.79 15.73
CA ALA A 506 -9.48 -16.87 15.67
C ALA A 506 -9.99 -15.42 15.74
N SER A 507 -9.34 -14.58 16.55
CA SER A 507 -9.63 -13.15 16.57
C SER A 507 -9.30 -12.58 15.20
N ARG A 508 -10.25 -11.85 14.59
CA ARG A 508 -10.04 -11.14 13.32
C ARG A 508 -9.37 -9.76 13.53
N ASP A 509 -9.09 -9.43 14.78
CA ASP A 509 -8.33 -8.27 15.23
C ASP A 509 -6.96 -8.73 15.76
N HIS A 510 -6.16 -7.78 16.26
CA HIS A 510 -4.96 -8.07 17.02
C HIS A 510 -5.28 -8.45 18.48
N VAL A 511 -4.37 -9.19 19.09
CA VAL A 511 -4.43 -9.60 20.50
C VAL A 511 -3.19 -9.07 21.20
N ILE A 512 -3.37 -8.46 22.36
CA ILE A 512 -2.28 -8.04 23.25
C ILE A 512 -2.36 -8.89 24.51
N ASP A 513 -1.30 -9.65 24.76
CA ASP A 513 -1.14 -10.51 25.92
C ASP A 513 0.00 -9.97 26.81
N THR A 514 -0.10 -10.17 28.11
CA THR A 514 0.95 -9.78 29.06
C THR A 514 1.20 -10.95 29.99
N SER A 515 2.43 -11.45 30.00
CA SER A 515 2.82 -12.56 30.88
C SER A 515 2.99 -12.10 32.32
N ASP A 516 3.02 -13.05 33.25
CA ASP A 516 3.27 -12.79 34.67
C ASP A 516 4.65 -12.18 34.92
N SER A 517 5.63 -12.43 34.05
CA SER A 517 6.97 -11.82 34.12
C SER A 517 7.03 -10.41 33.52
N GLY A 518 5.95 -9.94 32.87
CA GLY A 518 5.87 -8.60 32.26
C GLY A 518 6.22 -8.52 30.78
N LEU A 519 6.36 -9.65 30.06
CA LEU A 519 6.51 -9.65 28.61
C LEU A 519 5.19 -9.21 27.95
N VAL A 520 5.22 -8.18 27.12
CA VAL A 520 4.05 -7.72 26.36
C VAL A 520 4.11 -8.30 24.95
N THR A 521 3.16 -9.14 24.57
CA THR A 521 3.10 -9.74 23.22
C THR A 521 1.97 -9.16 22.41
N ILE A 522 2.25 -8.80 21.15
CA ILE A 522 1.23 -8.52 20.14
C ILE A 522 1.21 -9.63 19.08
N ALA A 523 0.01 -10.15 18.80
CA ALA A 523 -0.25 -11.17 17.79
C ALA A 523 -1.46 -10.79 16.93
N GLY A 524 -1.58 -11.35 15.72
CA GLY A 524 -2.69 -11.02 14.82
C GLY A 524 -2.55 -9.67 14.15
N GLY A 525 -3.71 -9.11 13.79
CA GLY A 525 -3.81 -7.81 13.12
C GLY A 525 -3.53 -7.83 11.61
N LYS A 526 -3.45 -6.63 11.02
CA LYS A 526 -3.36 -6.42 9.58
C LYS A 526 -2.47 -5.23 9.27
N TRP A 527 -1.96 -5.19 8.04
CA TRP A 527 -1.25 -4.03 7.53
C TRP A 527 -2.07 -2.74 7.64
N THR A 528 -3.36 -2.72 7.26
CA THR A 528 -4.18 -1.49 7.36
C THR A 528 -4.17 -0.86 8.75
N THR A 529 -4.18 -1.67 9.82
CA THR A 529 -4.32 -1.21 11.20
C THR A 529 -2.99 -1.18 11.97
N TYR A 530 -1.84 -1.33 11.31
CA TYR A 530 -0.54 -1.43 11.98
C TYR A 530 -0.26 -0.26 12.95
N ARG A 531 -0.65 0.97 12.60
CA ARG A 531 -0.41 2.17 13.41
C ARG A 531 -1.28 2.19 14.67
N ARG A 532 -2.53 1.75 14.54
CA ARG A 532 -3.43 1.54 15.69
C ARG A 532 -2.90 0.45 16.62
N MET A 533 -2.51 -0.69 16.05
CA MET A 533 -1.89 -1.80 16.78
C MET A 533 -0.64 -1.36 17.56
N ALA A 534 0.22 -0.56 16.92
CA ALA A 534 1.40 0.02 17.54
C ALA A 534 1.03 0.92 18.72
N GLN A 535 0.01 1.76 18.57
CA GLN A 535 -0.49 2.60 19.65
C GLN A 535 -0.95 1.76 20.85
N ASP A 536 -1.77 0.74 20.60
CA ASP A 536 -2.37 -0.07 21.66
C ASP A 536 -1.31 -0.91 22.41
N VAL A 537 -0.32 -1.48 21.70
CA VAL A 537 0.76 -2.25 22.36
C VAL A 537 1.72 -1.36 23.14
N VAL A 538 1.99 -0.14 22.67
CA VAL A 538 2.83 0.82 23.41
C VAL A 538 2.08 1.38 24.62
N ASP A 539 0.77 1.63 24.50
CA ASP A 539 -0.09 1.99 25.65
C ASP A 539 0.02 0.90 26.74
N LYS A 540 -0.05 -0.37 26.36
CA LYS A 540 0.12 -1.49 27.30
C LYS A 540 1.54 -1.57 27.87
N ALA A 541 2.56 -1.41 27.04
CA ALA A 541 3.96 -1.43 27.49
C ALA A 541 4.27 -0.29 28.47
N VAL A 542 3.70 0.89 28.27
CA VAL A 542 3.83 2.03 29.19
C VAL A 542 3.19 1.73 30.55
N GLU A 543 2.06 1.04 30.56
CA GLU A 543 1.42 0.57 31.80
C GLU A 543 2.30 -0.45 32.53
N VAL A 544 2.74 -1.50 31.83
CA VAL A 544 3.51 -2.61 32.40
C VAL A 544 4.89 -2.16 32.89
N GLY A 545 5.57 -1.31 32.13
CA GLY A 545 6.89 -0.78 32.48
C GLY A 545 6.86 0.39 33.48
N GLY A 546 5.69 0.82 33.96
CA GLY A 546 5.57 1.96 34.88
C GLY A 546 6.07 3.28 34.28
N LEU A 547 5.84 3.51 32.98
CA LEU A 547 6.43 4.62 32.20
C LEU A 547 5.48 5.82 32.01
N LYS A 548 4.35 5.86 32.73
CA LYS A 548 3.30 6.88 32.53
C LYS A 548 3.81 8.31 32.71
N ASP A 549 4.74 8.55 33.62
CA ASP A 549 5.31 9.88 33.87
C ASP A 549 6.31 10.33 32.80
N LYS A 550 6.78 9.39 31.95
CA LYS A 550 7.71 9.66 30.85
C LYS A 550 7.02 9.73 29.48
N ALA A 551 6.01 8.90 29.27
CA ALA A 551 5.38 8.74 27.97
C ALA A 551 4.41 9.88 27.65
N GLY A 552 4.69 10.63 26.58
CA GLY A 552 3.73 11.54 25.97
C GLY A 552 2.57 10.83 25.23
N PRO A 553 1.62 11.59 24.67
CA PRO A 553 0.56 11.02 23.84
C PRO A 553 1.11 10.48 22.51
N CYS A 554 0.39 9.53 21.91
CA CYS A 554 0.71 8.99 20.58
C CYS A 554 0.72 10.10 19.51
N LEU A 555 1.84 10.26 18.80
CA LEU A 555 2.02 11.30 17.76
C LEU A 555 1.95 10.77 16.33
N THR A 556 1.89 9.45 16.15
CA THR A 556 2.05 8.77 14.85
C THR A 556 1.06 9.18 13.77
N LYS A 557 -0.13 9.66 14.13
CA LYS A 557 -1.14 10.16 13.17
C LYS A 557 -0.67 11.35 12.33
N LYS A 558 0.39 12.05 12.73
CA LYS A 558 0.89 13.28 12.10
C LYS A 558 2.32 13.15 11.56
N ILE A 559 2.87 11.94 11.57
CA ILE A 559 4.27 11.71 11.21
C ILE A 559 4.32 11.15 9.79
N PRO A 560 4.82 11.93 8.81
CA PRO A 560 5.13 11.37 7.51
C PRO A 560 6.27 10.37 7.65
N MET A 561 6.22 9.31 6.85
CA MET A 561 7.34 8.40 6.67
C MET A 561 8.46 9.14 5.94
N ILE A 562 9.70 8.79 6.26
CA ILE A 562 10.87 9.36 5.60
C ILE A 562 10.74 9.28 4.07
N GLY A 563 10.93 10.40 3.38
CA GLY A 563 10.71 10.52 1.93
C GLY A 563 9.32 11.01 1.54
N GLY A 564 8.33 10.92 2.44
CA GLY A 564 6.98 11.42 2.21
C GLY A 564 6.85 12.94 2.38
N GLU A 565 7.82 13.60 3.04
CA GLU A 565 7.75 15.02 3.30
C GLU A 565 7.83 15.83 2.00
N LYS A 566 6.82 16.67 1.72
CA LYS A 566 6.75 17.53 0.51
C LYS A 566 6.83 16.75 -0.81
N TRP A 567 6.56 15.44 -0.79
CA TRP A 567 6.44 14.66 -2.02
C TRP A 567 5.10 14.94 -2.69
N GLU A 568 5.10 14.99 -4.02
CA GLU A 568 3.91 15.13 -4.86
C GLU A 568 4.03 14.20 -6.07
N PRO A 569 2.93 13.77 -6.72
CA PRO A 569 2.99 12.82 -7.85
C PRO A 569 3.91 13.25 -9.01
N ALA A 570 4.07 14.56 -9.24
CA ALA A 570 4.94 15.09 -10.27
C ALA A 570 6.43 15.17 -9.86
N PHE A 571 6.81 14.73 -8.66
CA PHE A 571 8.16 14.89 -8.12
C PHE A 571 9.25 14.23 -8.97
N PHE A 572 8.92 13.18 -9.73
CA PHE A 572 9.84 12.56 -10.70
C PHE A 572 10.40 13.57 -11.72
N THR A 573 9.65 14.63 -12.04
CA THR A 573 10.11 15.70 -12.94
C THR A 573 11.31 16.46 -12.39
N VAL A 574 11.44 16.57 -11.07
CA VAL A 574 12.60 17.18 -10.41
C VAL A 574 13.86 16.38 -10.72
N ILE A 575 13.77 15.05 -10.73
CA ILE A 575 14.88 14.16 -11.05
C ILE A 575 15.26 14.32 -12.52
N THR A 576 14.28 14.23 -13.43
CA THR A 576 14.54 14.29 -14.88
C THR A 576 15.05 15.64 -15.36
N GLN A 577 14.64 16.74 -14.73
CA GLN A 577 15.03 18.10 -15.11
C GLN A 577 16.36 18.54 -14.51
N ASN A 578 16.67 18.14 -13.26
CA ASN A 578 17.81 18.69 -12.53
C ASN A 578 19.01 17.74 -12.41
N TYR A 579 18.81 16.44 -12.63
CA TYR A 579 19.86 15.45 -12.49
C TYR A 579 20.18 14.77 -13.81
N ARG A 580 21.44 14.34 -13.94
CA ARG A 580 21.89 13.45 -15.01
C ARG A 580 22.48 12.21 -14.40
N ARG A 581 22.49 11.10 -15.13
CA ARG A 581 23.09 9.84 -14.69
C ARG A 581 24.34 9.56 -15.50
N GLN A 582 25.36 8.99 -14.87
CA GLN A 582 26.47 8.41 -15.60
C GLN A 582 26.08 7.04 -16.11
N LYS A 583 26.21 6.83 -17.43
CA LYS A 583 25.87 5.59 -18.10
C LYS A 583 27.09 5.04 -18.81
N THR A 584 27.37 3.75 -18.66
CA THR A 584 28.38 3.05 -19.45
C THR A 584 27.80 2.67 -20.81
N THR A 585 28.47 3.07 -21.90
CA THR A 585 28.08 2.69 -23.27
C THR A 585 28.53 1.26 -23.59
N ARG A 586 28.07 0.72 -24.73
CA ARG A 586 28.49 -0.61 -25.21
C ARG A 586 30.01 -0.70 -25.39
N ASP A 587 30.64 0.41 -25.78
CA ASP A 587 32.10 0.51 -25.98
C ASP A 587 32.87 0.79 -24.67
N GLY A 588 32.21 0.72 -23.51
CA GLY A 588 32.81 0.91 -22.19
C GLY A 588 33.02 2.36 -21.77
N GLN A 589 32.57 3.35 -22.55
CA GLN A 589 32.74 4.76 -22.22
C GLN A 589 31.66 5.22 -21.22
N VAL A 590 32.06 6.00 -20.22
CA VAL A 590 31.11 6.60 -19.26
C VAL A 590 30.65 7.96 -19.79
N VAL A 591 29.34 8.09 -20.04
CA VAL A 591 28.73 9.31 -20.58
C VAL A 591 27.66 9.88 -19.66
N SER A 592 27.50 11.21 -19.68
CA SER A 592 26.42 11.89 -18.97
C SER A 592 25.11 11.81 -19.76
N ALA A 593 24.15 11.04 -19.25
CA ALA A 593 22.85 10.80 -19.87
C ALA A 593 21.71 11.43 -19.07
N LYS A 594 20.59 11.72 -19.74
CA LYS A 594 19.35 12.08 -19.05
C LYS A 594 18.81 10.87 -18.27
N PHE A 595 18.08 11.13 -17.19
CA PHE A 595 17.29 10.09 -16.54
C PHE A 595 16.13 9.66 -17.47
N PRO A 596 15.98 8.35 -17.73
CA PRO A 596 14.76 7.81 -18.31
C PRO A 596 13.55 8.13 -17.42
N SER A 597 12.39 8.38 -18.02
CA SER A 597 11.18 8.77 -17.27
C SER A 597 10.71 7.65 -16.33
N ASP A 598 10.81 6.40 -16.75
CA ASP A 598 10.45 5.23 -15.95
C ASP A 598 11.36 5.08 -14.72
N VAL A 599 12.67 5.27 -14.87
CA VAL A 599 13.61 5.25 -13.73
C VAL A 599 13.30 6.40 -12.77
N ALA A 600 13.06 7.61 -13.26
CA ALA A 600 12.73 8.73 -12.40
C ALA A 600 11.40 8.53 -11.66
N GLN A 601 10.38 7.99 -12.33
CA GLN A 601 9.10 7.65 -11.70
C GLN A 601 9.26 6.57 -10.64
N HIS A 602 10.02 5.51 -10.93
CA HIS A 602 10.35 4.47 -9.97
C HIS A 602 11.05 5.04 -8.74
N LEU A 603 12.12 5.81 -8.93
CA LEU A 603 12.86 6.40 -7.82
C LEU A 603 11.96 7.32 -6.98
N SER A 604 11.13 8.13 -7.64
CA SER A 604 10.21 9.05 -6.96
C SER A 604 9.16 8.32 -6.13
N HIS A 605 8.55 7.25 -6.62
CA HIS A 605 7.57 6.46 -5.85
C HIS A 605 8.26 5.61 -4.78
N SER A 606 9.41 5.01 -5.08
CA SER A 606 10.09 4.11 -4.14
C SER A 606 10.76 4.87 -2.99
N TYR A 607 11.38 6.03 -3.23
CA TYR A 607 12.18 6.76 -2.24
C TYR A 607 11.62 8.13 -1.87
N GLY A 608 10.53 8.57 -2.50
CA GLY A 608 9.96 9.88 -2.23
C GLY A 608 10.97 10.99 -2.49
N THR A 609 11.10 11.94 -1.56
CA THR A 609 12.12 13.00 -1.65
C THR A 609 13.56 12.51 -1.46
N ARG A 610 13.76 11.31 -0.91
CA ARG A 610 15.09 10.68 -0.77
C ARG A 610 15.62 10.18 -2.12
N SER A 611 14.77 10.09 -3.14
CA SER A 611 15.19 9.81 -4.52
C SER A 611 16.24 10.78 -5.06
N LEU A 612 16.29 12.03 -4.54
CA LEU A 612 17.32 12.99 -4.90
C LEU A 612 18.72 12.51 -4.48
N ARG A 613 18.82 11.81 -3.36
CA ARG A 613 20.08 11.23 -2.90
C ARG A 613 20.53 10.06 -3.79
N VAL A 614 19.58 9.23 -4.22
CA VAL A 614 19.83 8.18 -5.21
C VAL A 614 20.27 8.78 -6.55
N ALA A 615 19.59 9.84 -7.00
CA ALA A 615 19.93 10.55 -8.22
C ALA A 615 21.34 11.17 -8.18
N GLN A 616 21.78 11.67 -7.03
CA GLN A 616 23.15 12.14 -6.82
C GLN A 616 24.18 11.03 -7.00
N LEU A 617 23.95 9.84 -6.43
CA LEU A 617 24.84 8.68 -6.59
C LEU A 617 24.91 8.22 -8.06
N ALA A 618 23.77 8.22 -8.73
CA ALA A 618 23.67 7.91 -10.16
C ALA A 618 24.40 8.95 -11.04
N GLN A 619 24.42 10.23 -10.65
CA GLN A 619 25.17 11.28 -11.33
C GLN A 619 26.70 11.15 -11.16
N GLN A 620 27.14 10.49 -10.09
CA GLN A 620 28.56 10.31 -9.79
C GLN A 620 29.19 9.13 -10.51
N LYS A 621 28.53 7.96 -10.53
CA LYS A 621 29.07 6.74 -11.13
C LYS A 621 28.00 5.65 -11.37
N TYR A 622 27.01 5.56 -10.50
CA TYR A 622 26.13 4.39 -10.39
C TYR A 622 24.83 4.52 -11.20
N GLY A 623 24.89 5.13 -12.38
CA GLY A 623 23.71 5.46 -13.16
C GLY A 623 23.24 4.36 -14.11
N ASP A 624 23.95 3.24 -14.21
CA ASP A 624 23.57 2.11 -15.06
C ASP A 624 22.38 1.33 -14.49
N ARG A 625 21.57 0.75 -15.39
CA ARG A 625 20.49 -0.16 -15.00
C ARG A 625 21.09 -1.50 -14.58
N LEU A 626 20.50 -2.13 -13.58
CA LEU A 626 20.83 -3.51 -13.23
C LEU A 626 20.31 -4.49 -14.29
N ALA A 627 19.15 -4.20 -14.89
CA ALA A 627 18.57 -4.96 -16.00
C ALA A 627 17.83 -4.02 -16.98
N ASN A 628 17.92 -4.28 -18.29
CA ASN A 628 17.47 -3.34 -19.33
C ASN A 628 15.98 -2.98 -19.27
N ASN A 629 15.11 -3.93 -18.90
CA ASN A 629 13.65 -3.75 -18.88
C ASN A 629 13.10 -3.37 -17.50
N TYR A 630 13.96 -3.13 -16.53
CA TYR A 630 13.57 -2.80 -15.16
C TYR A 630 14.09 -1.41 -14.80
N PRO A 631 13.35 -0.63 -14.00
CA PRO A 631 13.75 0.73 -13.64
C PRO A 631 14.87 0.79 -12.60
N TYR A 632 15.37 -0.36 -12.14
CA TYR A 632 16.39 -0.44 -11.09
C TYR A 632 17.78 -0.08 -11.59
N ILE A 633 18.46 0.79 -10.85
CA ILE A 633 19.82 1.25 -11.15
C ILE A 633 20.82 0.91 -10.04
N GLU A 634 22.10 0.88 -10.38
CA GLU A 634 23.19 0.58 -9.43
C GLU A 634 23.22 1.52 -8.22
N ALA A 635 22.79 2.77 -8.39
CA ALA A 635 22.74 3.76 -7.32
C ALA A 635 21.82 3.34 -6.17
N GLU A 636 20.77 2.56 -6.43
CA GLU A 636 19.86 2.05 -5.40
C GLU A 636 20.57 1.04 -4.49
N VAL A 637 21.47 0.23 -5.05
CA VAL A 637 22.28 -0.74 -4.30
C VAL A 637 23.17 -0.01 -3.29
N VAL A 638 23.90 1.00 -3.78
CA VAL A 638 24.80 1.81 -2.95
C VAL A 638 24.01 2.59 -1.91
N TYR A 639 22.88 3.19 -2.30
CA TYR A 639 22.02 3.93 -1.39
C TYR A 639 21.49 3.06 -0.25
N ALA A 640 20.99 1.85 -0.57
CA ALA A 640 20.44 0.95 0.44
C ALA A 640 21.48 0.50 1.47
N CYS A 641 22.72 0.25 1.03
CA CYS A 641 23.83 -0.07 1.94
C CYS A 641 24.17 1.11 2.86
N GLN A 642 24.17 2.33 2.32
CA GLN A 642 24.60 3.53 3.05
C GLN A 642 23.52 4.09 3.98
N GLU A 643 22.24 4.01 3.59
CA GLU A 643 21.15 4.78 4.19
C GLU A 643 19.90 3.94 4.52
N GLU A 644 19.83 2.65 4.16
CA GLU A 644 18.68 1.77 4.45
C GLU A 644 19.02 0.47 5.18
N TYR A 645 20.22 0.42 5.79
CA TYR A 645 20.72 -0.68 6.61
C TYR A 645 20.77 -2.05 5.92
N ALA A 646 20.85 -2.07 4.59
CA ALA A 646 21.00 -3.34 3.87
C ALA A 646 22.43 -3.86 4.01
N VAL A 647 22.56 -5.10 4.52
CA VAL A 647 23.86 -5.73 4.80
C VAL A 647 23.99 -7.13 4.21
N ASN A 648 22.93 -7.69 3.60
CA ASN A 648 23.01 -8.93 2.82
C ASN A 648 22.40 -8.73 1.42
N ALA A 649 22.83 -9.49 0.42
CA ALA A 649 22.33 -9.37 -0.95
C ALA A 649 20.81 -9.61 -1.06
N ARG A 650 20.27 -10.52 -0.24
CA ARG A 650 18.83 -10.78 -0.12
C ARG A 650 18.02 -9.57 0.34
N ASP A 651 18.62 -8.65 1.10
CA ASP A 651 17.99 -7.40 1.57
C ASP A 651 17.67 -6.49 0.39
N LEU A 652 18.61 -6.39 -0.55
CA LEU A 652 18.43 -5.60 -1.76
C LEU A 652 17.43 -6.24 -2.70
N ILE A 653 17.73 -7.46 -3.17
CA ILE A 653 16.98 -8.09 -4.27
C ILE A 653 15.51 -8.30 -3.89
N SER A 654 15.24 -8.66 -2.64
CA SER A 654 13.88 -9.03 -2.21
C SER A 654 13.07 -7.85 -1.70
N ARG A 655 13.68 -6.96 -0.91
CA ARG A 655 12.94 -5.95 -0.14
C ARG A 655 13.09 -4.53 -0.67
N ARG A 656 14.26 -4.15 -1.22
CA ARG A 656 14.45 -2.79 -1.77
C ARG A 656 14.12 -2.73 -3.26
N LEU A 657 14.58 -3.72 -4.03
CA LEU A 657 14.36 -3.81 -5.49
C LEU A 657 13.14 -4.65 -5.87
N ARG A 658 12.62 -5.47 -4.94
CA ARG A 658 11.46 -6.36 -5.16
C ARG A 658 11.61 -7.39 -6.28
N LEU A 659 12.79 -7.54 -6.90
CA LEU A 659 13.05 -8.44 -8.01
C LEU A 659 12.75 -9.91 -7.67
N ALA A 660 12.97 -10.35 -6.43
CA ALA A 660 12.56 -11.70 -6.01
C ALA A 660 11.05 -11.98 -6.21
N PHE A 661 10.22 -10.94 -6.09
CA PHE A 661 8.76 -11.02 -6.21
C PHE A 661 8.27 -10.68 -7.62
N LEU A 662 9.03 -9.89 -8.38
CA LEU A 662 8.64 -9.45 -9.72
C LEU A 662 9.07 -10.46 -10.79
N ASP A 663 10.32 -10.90 -10.72
CA ASP A 663 10.92 -11.82 -11.68
C ASP A 663 12.17 -12.44 -11.05
N SER A 664 12.00 -13.65 -10.52
CA SER A 664 13.02 -14.37 -9.76
C SER A 664 14.28 -14.64 -10.61
N GLU A 665 14.10 -14.94 -11.90
CA GLU A 665 15.19 -15.19 -12.86
C GLU A 665 15.99 -13.93 -13.18
N VAL A 666 15.33 -12.77 -13.31
CA VAL A 666 16.04 -11.47 -13.36
C VAL A 666 16.78 -11.23 -12.06
N GLY A 667 16.19 -11.54 -10.91
CA GLY A 667 16.85 -11.50 -9.61
C GLY A 667 18.19 -12.27 -9.62
N LYS A 668 18.19 -13.50 -10.14
CA LYS A 668 19.41 -14.33 -10.25
C LYS A 668 20.44 -13.71 -11.18
N ARG A 669 20.01 -13.20 -12.34
CA ARG A 669 20.91 -12.56 -13.31
C ARG A 669 21.59 -11.29 -12.76
N VAL A 670 20.90 -10.50 -11.95
CA VAL A 670 21.47 -9.28 -11.38
C VAL A 670 22.28 -9.53 -10.10
N ALA A 671 22.09 -10.68 -9.44
CA ALA A 671 22.73 -10.99 -8.15
C ALA A 671 24.26 -10.81 -8.15
N PRO A 672 25.03 -11.30 -9.15
CA PRO A 672 26.48 -11.08 -9.18
C PRO A 672 26.87 -9.58 -9.19
N ARG A 673 26.12 -8.75 -9.92
CA ARG A 673 26.37 -7.31 -9.98
C ARG A 673 26.01 -6.62 -8.66
N VAL A 674 24.90 -7.00 -8.04
CA VAL A 674 24.47 -6.51 -6.73
C VAL A 674 25.52 -6.86 -5.67
N VAL A 675 25.94 -8.12 -5.57
CA VAL A 675 26.97 -8.58 -4.63
C VAL A 675 28.28 -7.82 -4.82
N LYS A 676 28.68 -7.58 -6.08
CA LYS A 676 29.87 -6.78 -6.37
C LYS A 676 29.76 -5.35 -5.81
N LEU A 677 28.66 -4.66 -6.09
CA LEU A 677 28.42 -3.29 -5.62
C LEU A 677 28.30 -3.20 -4.09
N MET A 678 27.62 -4.17 -3.48
CA MET A 678 27.52 -4.27 -2.02
C MET A 678 28.88 -4.53 -1.39
N GLY A 679 29.64 -5.49 -1.91
CA GLY A 679 30.98 -5.79 -1.43
C GLY A 679 31.92 -4.60 -1.56
N ASP A 680 31.83 -3.81 -2.62
CA ASP A 680 32.63 -2.59 -2.77
C ASP A 680 32.22 -1.52 -1.75
N THR A 681 30.92 -1.42 -1.44
CA THR A 681 30.36 -0.41 -0.53
C THR A 681 30.58 -0.76 0.94
N LEU A 682 30.42 -2.03 1.30
CA LEU A 682 30.52 -2.59 2.64
C LEU A 682 31.91 -3.18 2.94
N LYS A 683 32.82 -3.17 1.94
CA LYS A 683 34.20 -3.64 2.01
C LYS A 683 34.31 -5.14 2.33
N TRP A 684 33.51 -5.96 1.66
CA TRP A 684 33.60 -7.42 1.75
C TRP A 684 34.83 -7.95 1.01
N ASP A 685 35.44 -8.97 1.59
CA ASP A 685 36.42 -9.83 0.92
C ASP A 685 35.74 -10.77 -0.10
N GLU A 686 36.55 -11.50 -0.86
CA GLU A 686 36.06 -12.41 -1.89
C GLU A 686 35.32 -13.63 -1.31
N GLU A 687 35.68 -14.07 -0.10
CA GLU A 687 35.00 -15.18 0.56
C GLU A 687 33.57 -14.80 0.94
N ARG A 688 33.38 -13.61 1.55
CA ARG A 688 32.05 -13.09 1.86
C ARG A 688 31.24 -12.85 0.60
N ARG A 689 31.83 -12.31 -0.48
CA ARG A 689 31.14 -12.15 -1.77
C ARG A 689 30.66 -13.48 -2.34
N ALA A 690 31.48 -14.53 -2.26
CA ALA A 690 31.10 -15.86 -2.71
C ALA A 690 29.96 -16.46 -1.87
N SER A 691 30.02 -16.33 -0.54
CA SER A 691 28.95 -16.78 0.37
C SER A 691 27.63 -16.05 0.06
N GLU A 692 27.67 -14.73 -0.05
CA GLU A 692 26.50 -13.89 -0.34
C GLU A 692 25.85 -14.24 -1.68
N LEU A 693 26.67 -14.47 -2.71
CA LEU A 693 26.16 -14.87 -4.02
C LEU A 693 25.48 -16.23 -3.94
N LYS A 694 26.07 -17.20 -3.23
CA LYS A 694 25.48 -18.52 -3.06
C LYS A 694 24.15 -18.44 -2.29
N GLU A 695 24.15 -17.77 -1.14
CA GLU A 695 22.97 -17.65 -0.27
C GLU A 695 21.82 -16.94 -0.96
N VAL A 696 22.09 -15.87 -1.72
CA VAL A 696 21.02 -15.14 -2.41
C VAL A 696 20.44 -15.93 -3.58
N LEU A 697 21.25 -16.72 -4.29
CA LEU A 697 20.75 -17.60 -5.34
C LEU A 697 19.88 -18.72 -4.75
N GLU A 698 20.33 -19.38 -3.68
CA GLU A 698 19.53 -20.38 -2.95
C GLU A 698 18.23 -19.80 -2.40
N TYR A 699 18.26 -18.56 -1.92
CA TYR A 699 17.06 -17.86 -1.46
C TYR A 699 16.08 -17.58 -2.61
N LEU A 700 16.57 -17.21 -3.80
CA LEU A 700 15.72 -16.92 -4.96
C LEU A 700 15.00 -18.17 -5.48
N GLU A 701 15.53 -19.37 -5.26
CA GLU A 701 14.85 -20.63 -5.58
C GLU A 701 13.51 -20.80 -4.83
N ILE A 702 13.31 -20.12 -3.70
CA ILE A 702 12.02 -20.09 -2.97
C ILE A 702 10.91 -19.44 -3.80
N PHE A 703 11.29 -18.55 -4.73
CA PHE A 703 10.36 -17.75 -5.53
C PHE A 703 10.13 -18.31 -6.93
N ASN A 704 10.88 -19.34 -7.32
CA ASN A 704 10.76 -19.94 -8.63
C ASN A 704 9.34 -20.45 -8.85
N ALA A 705 8.75 -20.00 -9.94
CA ALA A 705 7.38 -20.32 -10.27
C ALA A 705 7.25 -21.48 -11.24
N VAL A 706 8.30 -21.83 -11.99
CA VAL A 706 8.26 -22.94 -12.95
C VAL A 706 8.95 -24.15 -12.31
N PRO A 707 8.31 -25.32 -12.22
CA PRO A 707 8.97 -26.54 -11.78
C PRO A 707 10.22 -26.76 -12.64
N GLU A 708 11.34 -27.13 -12.03
CA GLU A 708 12.48 -27.62 -12.81
C GLU A 708 11.95 -28.72 -13.75
N VAL A 709 12.04 -28.48 -15.05
CA VAL A 709 11.83 -29.56 -16.01
C VAL A 709 12.92 -30.56 -15.70
N LYS A 710 12.58 -31.66 -15.02
CA LYS A 710 13.43 -32.84 -14.86
C LYS A 710 13.58 -33.52 -16.24
N GLY A 711 14.23 -32.82 -17.16
CA GLY A 711 14.67 -33.32 -18.45
C GLY A 711 16.18 -33.45 -18.37
N ASN A 712 16.69 -34.66 -18.66
CA ASN A 712 18.10 -34.93 -18.81
C ASN A 712 18.75 -33.79 -19.63
N VAL A 713 19.63 -33.03 -18.99
CA VAL A 713 20.53 -32.11 -19.67
C VAL A 713 21.52 -32.97 -20.44
N THR A 714 21.14 -33.41 -21.64
CA THR A 714 22.12 -33.68 -22.69
C THR A 714 22.72 -32.34 -23.08
N GLU A 715 24.02 -32.19 -22.83
CA GLU A 715 24.86 -31.09 -23.28
C GLU A 715 24.49 -30.65 -24.70
N GLY A 716 24.03 -29.41 -24.86
CA GLY A 716 23.53 -28.97 -26.15
C GLY A 716 23.32 -27.45 -26.25
N ARG A 717 24.41 -26.75 -26.56
CA ARG A 717 24.48 -25.40 -27.18
C ARG A 717 23.94 -24.22 -26.37
N ILE A 718 24.89 -23.54 -25.72
CA ILE A 718 24.87 -22.09 -25.49
C ILE A 718 24.78 -21.42 -26.86
N ILE A 719 23.65 -20.77 -27.17
CA ILE A 719 23.58 -19.77 -28.22
C ILE A 719 23.55 -18.41 -27.51
N GLN A 720 24.65 -17.68 -27.64
CA GLN A 720 24.74 -16.26 -27.33
C GLN A 720 23.88 -15.49 -28.32
N GLU A 721 22.97 -14.63 -27.82
CA GLU A 721 22.56 -13.38 -28.47
C GLU A 721 22.04 -12.38 -27.43
#